data_AF-A0A2V7G2F2-F1
#
_entry.id   AF-A0A2V7G2F2-F1
#
_cell.length_a   1.000
_cell.length_b   1.000
_cell.length_c   1.000
_cell.angle_alpha   90.00
_cell.angle_beta   90.00
_cell.angle_gamma   90.00
#
_symmetry.space_group_name_H-M   'P 1'
#
loop_
_entity.id
_entity.type
_entity.pdbx_description
1 polymer ?
#
loop_
_entity_poly.entity_id
_entity_poly.type
_entity_poly.pdbx_seq_one_letter_code
_entity_poly.pdbx_strand_id
1 'polypeptide(L)'
;MKGPTAGRAPRFAEVVLPVPVSRTYTYEIPTALLERVVPGSRVVVPVQRRQVVGLVVAVDVPAPEVSAKPIAAAPDGEPALSPALIELGRWIGSYYGAPLGLALRALLPGALWSVRRPAGPPEQAERVIVLTQALPSLLERERAFRRAPKRRVGYEALEALGGSAPLRHLVSRLGLSPAVLDGLVKQRLARYSDVPRPRDPFAGLSSPPPPTPTEAQRAVVAGIVATPPDVPVLIHGVTGSGKTLVYLDLLRSVVASGQGAILLVPEIALTPQTVARVRGVFGDQVAVLHSGLSDGERADAWRALRRGERRVAVGPRSAVFAPVQRLAAIVVDEEHEASYKQGTVPRYHARDVALARARLEGARVILGSATPSLETLQLARTGRVCTFALPERIGARALPAVDVIDLRSAPRVAEARGIPWTEPLDHAVRGALARAEQVILLLNRRGFATYLQCPACGDVRDCPHCAIALTVHQTPRVLRCHYCGHEEPIPTACRVCGKETQRMRGLGTQQLEHFVGRRFPEARIARMDLDTTSTKWAHHRILDRMAQGKVDILLGTQMIAKGLDFPNVTVVGVVDADTGLHLPDFRAAERTFQLVAQVAGRAGRGPKGGRVFVQTRAPDHPAIRAAAAHSVAGFAAAELPLRAPPNPAYPPHVGLARFVAVHEDERLAQAAAEGVAAWLRRANTERLGGALTVLGPAPCPIMRLKGRWRWHVLIKSPEARPIGRVVRAWGRGRGPGGRGAVVVDRDPVSLL
;
A
#
# COMPACT_ATOMS: atom_id res chain seq x y z
N MET A 1 31.87 21.88 -52.27
CA MET A 1 32.68 21.07 -51.34
C MET A 1 31.92 20.89 -50.03
N LYS A 2 31.23 19.75 -49.84
CA LYS A 2 30.71 19.34 -48.53
C LYS A 2 31.86 18.59 -47.85
N GLY A 3 32.40 19.12 -46.76
CA GLY A 3 33.44 18.46 -45.99
C GLY A 3 32.97 17.09 -45.48
N PRO A 4 33.87 16.11 -45.30
CA PRO A 4 33.51 14.81 -44.78
C PRO A 4 33.09 14.97 -43.32
N THR A 5 31.80 14.82 -43.03
CA THR A 5 31.35 14.59 -41.65
C THR A 5 31.92 13.25 -41.24
N ALA A 6 32.96 13.26 -40.38
CA ALA A 6 33.50 12.07 -39.77
C ALA A 6 32.36 11.23 -39.19
N GLY A 7 32.05 10.11 -39.84
CA GLY A 7 30.94 9.24 -39.47
C GLY A 7 31.21 8.63 -38.10
N ARG A 8 30.58 9.19 -37.06
CA ARG A 8 30.65 8.63 -35.71
C ARG A 8 30.08 7.21 -35.77
N ALA A 9 30.81 6.23 -35.26
CA ALA A 9 30.37 4.84 -35.26
C ALA A 9 28.96 4.71 -34.64
N PRO A 10 28.09 3.83 -35.18
CA PRO A 10 26.74 3.66 -34.68
C PRO A 10 26.77 3.23 -33.21
N ARG A 11 25.96 3.90 -32.37
CA ARG A 11 25.82 3.60 -30.95
C ARG A 11 24.54 2.83 -30.71
N PHE A 12 24.56 1.89 -29.77
CA PHE A 12 23.41 1.02 -29.47
C PHE A 12 22.98 1.16 -28.01
N ALA A 13 21.68 1.02 -27.77
CA ALA A 13 21.07 1.02 -26.45
C ALA A 13 20.42 -0.34 -26.16
N GLU A 14 20.60 -0.81 -24.93
CA GLU A 14 19.82 -1.92 -24.38
C GLU A 14 18.51 -1.39 -23.78
N VAL A 15 17.39 -1.83 -24.34
CA VAL A 15 16.05 -1.37 -24.00
C VAL A 15 15.24 -2.52 -23.40
N VAL A 16 14.65 -2.25 -22.23
CA VAL A 16 13.67 -3.13 -21.59
C VAL A 16 12.26 -2.70 -22.01
N LEU A 17 11.44 -3.67 -22.39
CA LEU A 17 10.04 -3.44 -22.77
C LEU A 17 9.09 -3.86 -21.63
N PRO A 18 7.98 -3.14 -21.39
CA PRO A 18 7.03 -3.40 -20.30
C PRO A 18 6.09 -4.59 -20.59
N VAL A 19 6.68 -5.73 -20.98
CA VAL A 19 6.01 -6.96 -21.41
C VAL A 19 6.46 -8.14 -20.52
N PRO A 20 5.69 -9.25 -20.44
CA PRO A 20 6.01 -10.40 -19.61
C PRO A 20 7.13 -11.26 -20.20
N VAL A 21 8.29 -10.66 -20.49
CA VAL A 21 9.42 -11.27 -21.18
C VAL A 21 10.71 -10.89 -20.46
N SER A 22 11.54 -11.90 -20.16
CA SER A 22 12.76 -11.75 -19.36
C SER A 22 14.03 -11.44 -20.17
N ARG A 23 13.87 -10.89 -21.38
CA ARG A 23 14.99 -10.45 -22.23
C ARG A 23 14.90 -8.95 -22.47
N THR A 24 16.05 -8.37 -22.76
CA THR A 24 16.21 -7.01 -23.26
C THR A 24 16.31 -7.01 -24.78
N TYR A 25 16.31 -5.82 -25.38
CA TYR A 25 16.31 -5.64 -26.82
C TYR A 25 17.32 -4.54 -27.18
N THR A 26 18.14 -4.78 -28.19
CA THR A 26 19.12 -3.79 -28.66
C THR A 26 18.53 -2.94 -29.78
N TYR A 27 18.69 -1.63 -29.67
CA TYR A 27 18.25 -0.65 -30.68
C TYR A 27 19.40 0.29 -31.02
N GLU A 28 19.44 0.77 -32.27
CA GLU A 28 20.37 1.82 -32.69
C GLU A 28 19.92 3.18 -32.13
N ILE A 29 20.88 3.99 -31.68
CA ILE A 29 20.66 5.35 -31.18
C ILE A 29 20.90 6.34 -32.32
N PRO A 30 19.86 6.99 -32.87
CA PRO A 30 20.04 8.03 -33.88
C PRO A 30 20.90 9.19 -33.35
N THR A 31 21.72 9.80 -34.21
CA THR A 31 22.60 10.91 -33.84
C THR A 31 21.86 12.06 -33.12
N ALA A 32 20.64 12.37 -33.57
CA ALA A 32 19.78 13.41 -32.99
C ALA A 32 19.28 13.10 -31.56
N LEU A 33 19.40 11.85 -31.10
CA LEU A 33 18.93 11.40 -29.79
C LEU A 33 20.06 11.04 -28.82
N LEU A 34 21.33 11.20 -29.22
CA LEU A 34 22.50 10.76 -28.44
C LEU A 34 22.56 11.34 -27.02
N GLU A 35 22.14 12.60 -26.84
CA GLU A 35 22.14 13.25 -25.52
C GLU A 35 20.93 12.87 -24.66
N ARG A 36 19.83 12.43 -25.30
CA ARG A 36 18.56 12.11 -24.61
C ARG A 36 18.42 10.63 -24.28
N VAL A 37 19.15 9.76 -24.99
CA VAL A 37 19.12 8.31 -24.79
C VAL A 37 20.26 7.93 -23.87
N VAL A 38 19.98 7.98 -22.57
CA VAL A 38 20.87 7.54 -21.50
C VAL A 38 20.15 6.53 -20.60
N PRO A 39 20.85 5.73 -19.77
CA PRO A 39 20.19 4.82 -18.83
C PRO A 39 19.12 5.52 -17.98
N GLY A 40 17.94 4.91 -17.88
CA GLY A 40 16.77 5.46 -17.19
C GLY A 40 15.84 6.30 -18.06
N SER A 41 16.23 6.61 -19.30
CA SER A 41 15.39 7.33 -20.26
C SER A 41 14.29 6.43 -20.81
N ARG A 42 13.09 6.98 -20.98
CA ARG A 42 12.06 6.31 -21.78
C ARG A 42 12.36 6.54 -23.26
N VAL A 43 12.05 5.54 -24.07
CA VAL A 43 12.21 5.59 -25.53
C VAL A 43 10.99 4.97 -26.20
N VAL A 44 10.61 5.48 -27.37
CA VAL A 44 9.61 4.86 -28.24
C VAL A 44 10.35 4.04 -29.27
N VAL A 45 10.05 2.74 -29.32
CA VAL A 45 10.75 1.80 -30.19
C VAL A 45 9.77 0.93 -30.99
N PRO A 46 10.14 0.53 -32.22
CA PRO A 46 9.34 -0.40 -33.00
C PRO A 46 9.46 -1.83 -32.46
N VAL A 47 8.32 -2.50 -32.33
CA VAL A 47 8.20 -3.92 -31.96
C VAL A 47 7.23 -4.58 -32.91
N GLN A 48 7.74 -5.38 -33.84
CA GLN A 48 6.97 -5.94 -34.95
C GLN A 48 6.22 -4.85 -35.72
N ARG A 49 4.88 -4.86 -35.72
CA ARG A 49 4.00 -3.92 -36.44
C ARG A 49 3.50 -2.75 -35.59
N ARG A 50 3.98 -2.60 -34.35
CA ARG A 50 3.54 -1.53 -33.43
C ARG A 50 4.71 -0.80 -32.79
N GLN A 51 4.45 0.36 -32.22
CA GLN A 51 5.39 1.04 -31.33
C GLN A 51 5.07 0.74 -29.87
N VAL A 52 6.11 0.78 -29.03
CA VAL A 52 6.03 0.55 -27.59
C VAL A 52 6.96 1.54 -26.89
N VAL A 53 6.54 2.05 -25.73
CA VAL A 53 7.44 2.78 -24.83
C VAL A 53 8.29 1.76 -24.06
N GLY A 54 9.61 1.82 -24.23
CA GLY A 54 10.61 1.06 -23.48
C GLY A 54 11.43 1.95 -22.55
N LEU A 55 12.28 1.33 -21.74
CA LEU A 55 13.24 2.00 -20.86
C LEU A 55 14.66 1.58 -21.22
N VAL A 56 15.55 2.54 -21.40
CA VAL A 56 16.98 2.29 -21.61
C VAL A 56 17.61 1.86 -20.29
N VAL A 57 18.33 0.74 -20.29
CA VAL A 57 19.04 0.22 -19.09
C VAL A 57 20.56 0.23 -19.22
N ALA A 58 21.06 0.29 -20.45
CA ALA A 58 22.46 0.49 -20.79
C ALA A 58 22.57 1.16 -22.17
N VAL A 59 23.66 1.86 -22.41
CA VAL A 59 24.06 2.44 -23.70
C VAL A 59 25.47 1.97 -24.03
N ASP A 60 25.89 2.16 -25.28
CA ASP A 60 27.20 1.71 -25.77
C ASP A 60 27.38 0.20 -25.66
N VAL A 61 26.29 -0.54 -25.82
CA VAL A 61 26.32 -2.00 -25.88
C VAL A 61 26.85 -2.47 -27.23
N PRO A 62 27.44 -3.67 -27.31
CA PRO A 62 27.92 -4.23 -28.57
C PRO A 62 26.84 -4.25 -29.65
N ALA A 63 27.27 -4.08 -30.91
CA ALA A 63 26.38 -4.23 -32.05
C ALA A 63 25.76 -5.64 -32.05
N PRO A 64 24.44 -5.77 -32.25
CA PRO A 64 23.81 -7.09 -32.35
C PRO A 64 24.20 -7.79 -33.66
N GLU A 65 24.16 -9.12 -33.65
CA GLU A 65 24.40 -9.96 -34.84
C GLU A 65 23.36 -9.73 -35.95
N VAL A 66 22.20 -9.16 -35.60
CA VAL A 66 21.12 -8.82 -36.52
C VAL A 66 20.97 -7.32 -36.66
N SER A 67 20.50 -6.84 -37.81
CA SER A 67 20.26 -5.41 -38.03
C SER A 67 19.33 -4.82 -36.95
N ALA A 68 19.85 -3.83 -36.20
CA ALA A 68 19.10 -3.13 -35.17
C ALA A 68 18.17 -2.08 -35.81
N LYS A 69 16.94 -2.00 -35.33
CA LYS A 69 16.04 -0.89 -35.70
C LYS A 69 16.44 0.36 -34.91
N PRO A 70 16.24 1.57 -35.47
CA PRO A 70 16.51 2.81 -34.75
C PRO A 70 15.43 3.09 -33.69
N ILE A 71 15.83 3.79 -32.63
CA ILE A 71 14.90 4.40 -31.66
C ILE A 71 14.08 5.49 -32.36
N ALA A 72 12.76 5.44 -32.23
CA ALA A 72 11.85 6.37 -32.91
C ALA A 72 11.76 7.73 -32.19
N ALA A 73 11.78 7.74 -30.86
CA ALA A 73 11.77 8.97 -30.06
C ALA A 73 12.29 8.73 -28.64
N ALA A 74 12.79 9.78 -27.99
CA ALA A 74 13.05 9.81 -26.55
C ALA A 74 12.18 10.93 -25.96
N PRO A 75 11.05 10.65 -25.29
CA PRO A 75 10.10 11.70 -24.86
C PRO A 75 10.58 12.57 -23.70
N ASP A 76 11.52 12.09 -22.88
CA ASP A 76 11.98 12.83 -21.71
C ASP A 76 13.16 13.76 -22.04
N GLY A 77 13.25 14.90 -21.37
CA GLY A 77 14.44 15.77 -21.40
C GLY A 77 15.55 15.29 -20.47
N GLU A 78 15.22 14.44 -19.50
CA GLU A 78 16.12 13.85 -18.50
C GLU A 78 15.65 12.42 -18.20
N PRO A 79 16.50 11.55 -17.61
CA PRO A 79 16.11 10.19 -17.25
C PRO A 79 14.85 10.14 -16.39
N ALA A 80 13.92 9.26 -16.74
CA ALA A 80 12.70 9.05 -15.95
C ALA A 80 13.00 8.28 -14.65
N LEU A 81 14.02 7.42 -14.66
CA LEU A 81 14.49 6.68 -13.48
C LEU A 81 15.96 7.01 -13.21
N SER A 82 16.30 7.21 -11.94
CA SER A 82 17.69 7.32 -11.50
C SER A 82 18.39 5.95 -11.55
N PRO A 83 19.74 5.90 -11.55
CA PRO A 83 20.49 4.64 -11.47
C PRO A 83 20.04 3.74 -10.30
N ALA A 84 19.84 4.32 -9.12
CA ALA A 84 19.35 3.59 -7.94
C ALA A 84 17.96 2.97 -8.16
N LEU A 85 17.06 3.67 -8.87
CA LEU A 85 15.73 3.14 -9.19
C LEU A 85 15.79 2.03 -10.26
N ILE A 86 16.73 2.09 -11.20
CA ILE A 86 16.97 0.99 -12.16
C ILE A 86 17.47 -0.24 -11.40
N GLU A 87 18.42 -0.09 -10.49
CA GLU A 87 18.91 -1.17 -9.62
C GLU A 87 17.80 -1.72 -8.72
N LEU A 88 16.94 -0.87 -8.19
CA LEU A 88 15.76 -1.31 -7.44
C LEU A 88 14.84 -2.16 -8.32
N GLY A 89 14.61 -1.77 -9.58
CA GLY A 89 13.86 -2.56 -10.55
C GLY A 89 14.49 -3.93 -10.84
N ARG A 90 15.82 -3.98 -10.96
CA ARG A 90 16.59 -5.24 -11.10
C ARG A 90 16.46 -6.12 -9.86
N TRP A 91 16.59 -5.53 -8.67
CA TRP A 91 16.40 -6.22 -7.39
C TRP A 91 14.98 -6.79 -7.28
N ILE A 92 13.94 -6.01 -7.61
CA ILE A 92 12.54 -6.47 -7.60
C ILE A 92 12.34 -7.65 -8.55
N GLY A 93 12.82 -7.54 -9.80
CA GLY A 93 12.70 -8.61 -10.79
C GLY A 93 13.39 -9.90 -10.34
N SER A 94 14.60 -9.77 -9.78
CA SER A 94 15.39 -10.87 -9.26
C SER A 94 14.81 -11.50 -7.99
N TYR A 95 14.40 -10.68 -7.02
CA TYR A 95 13.90 -11.14 -5.73
C TYR A 95 12.53 -11.80 -5.85
N TYR A 96 11.59 -11.16 -6.57
CA TYR A 96 10.20 -11.65 -6.72
C TYR A 96 10.00 -12.54 -7.96
N GLY A 97 11.03 -12.78 -8.77
CA GLY A 97 10.96 -13.63 -9.97
C GLY A 97 10.10 -13.04 -11.09
N ALA A 98 10.04 -11.71 -11.18
CA ALA A 98 9.27 -10.99 -12.17
C ALA A 98 10.14 -10.58 -13.38
N PRO A 99 9.59 -10.56 -14.60
CA PRO A 99 10.27 -9.97 -15.76
C PRO A 99 10.69 -8.53 -15.46
N LEU A 100 11.95 -8.18 -15.79
CA LEU A 100 12.52 -6.86 -15.49
C LEU A 100 11.65 -5.71 -16.03
N GLY A 101 11.05 -5.89 -17.22
CA GLY A 101 10.16 -4.89 -17.79
C GLY A 101 8.88 -4.65 -17.00
N LEU A 102 8.32 -5.68 -16.37
CA LEU A 102 7.18 -5.52 -15.47
C LEU A 102 7.58 -4.92 -14.13
N ALA A 103 8.80 -5.21 -13.66
CA ALA A 103 9.36 -4.58 -12.48
C ALA A 103 9.55 -3.07 -12.70
N LEU A 104 10.26 -2.66 -13.76
CA LEU A 104 10.48 -1.26 -14.11
C LEU A 104 9.18 -0.51 -14.45
N ARG A 105 8.20 -1.20 -15.05
CA ARG A 105 6.85 -0.65 -15.28
C ARG A 105 6.20 -0.18 -13.98
N ALA A 106 6.39 -0.90 -12.88
CA ALA A 106 5.78 -0.55 -11.59
C ALA A 106 6.34 0.73 -10.98
N LEU A 107 7.53 1.19 -11.39
CA LEU A 107 8.20 2.37 -10.85
C LEU A 107 7.72 3.69 -11.47
N LEU A 108 6.98 3.64 -12.58
CA LEU A 108 6.53 4.82 -13.32
C LEU A 108 5.00 4.92 -13.38
N PRO A 109 4.42 6.14 -13.36
CA PRO A 109 2.99 6.33 -13.59
C PRO A 109 2.52 5.69 -14.90
N GLY A 110 1.33 5.06 -14.87
CA GLY A 110 0.77 4.34 -16.03
C GLY A 110 0.68 5.19 -17.31
N ALA A 111 0.31 6.46 -17.17
CA ALA A 111 0.18 7.40 -18.28
C ALA A 111 1.50 7.67 -19.02
N LEU A 112 2.65 7.45 -18.37
CA LEU A 112 3.97 7.56 -19.00
C LEU A 112 4.32 6.36 -19.90
N TRP A 113 3.50 5.31 -19.94
CA TRP A 113 3.69 4.18 -20.86
C TRP A 113 2.87 4.31 -22.16
N SER A 114 2.17 5.43 -22.35
CA SER A 114 1.32 5.67 -23.51
C SER A 114 2.14 6.06 -24.75
N VAL A 115 2.01 5.28 -25.83
CA VAL A 115 2.60 5.61 -27.13
C VAL A 115 1.86 6.77 -27.82
N ARG A 116 0.55 6.92 -27.54
CA ARG A 116 -0.25 8.04 -28.09
C ARG A 116 0.16 9.39 -27.48
N ARG A 117 0.67 9.37 -26.25
CA ARG A 117 1.18 10.55 -25.53
C ARG A 117 2.49 10.19 -24.82
N PRO A 118 3.61 10.06 -25.55
CA PRO A 118 4.88 9.63 -24.97
C PRO A 118 5.42 10.57 -23.89
N ALA A 119 5.19 11.88 -24.00
CA ALA A 119 5.53 12.86 -22.97
C ALA A 119 4.64 12.76 -21.70
N GLY A 120 3.62 11.90 -21.71
CA GLY A 120 2.60 11.80 -20.66
C GLY A 120 1.51 12.88 -20.82
N PRO A 121 0.63 13.02 -19.81
CA PRO A 121 -0.35 14.09 -19.77
C PRO A 121 0.36 15.45 -19.77
N PRO A 122 -0.07 16.43 -20.59
CA PRO A 122 0.54 17.75 -20.58
C PRO A 122 0.37 18.38 -19.19
N GLU A 123 1.39 19.12 -18.76
CA GLU A 123 1.25 20.01 -17.61
C GLU A 123 0.18 21.04 -17.94
N GLN A 124 -0.70 21.31 -16.98
CA GLN A 124 -1.64 22.41 -17.14
C GLN A 124 -0.82 23.70 -17.04
N ALA A 125 -0.93 24.57 -18.05
CA ALA A 125 -0.34 25.89 -18.00
C ALA A 125 -1.41 26.91 -17.63
N GLU A 126 -1.02 27.88 -16.81
CA GLU A 126 -1.79 29.09 -16.59
C GLU A 126 -1.10 30.24 -17.30
N ARG A 127 -1.83 30.90 -18.19
CA ARG A 127 -1.34 32.09 -18.89
C ARG A 127 -1.29 33.24 -17.89
N VAL A 128 -0.09 33.72 -17.62
CA VAL A 128 0.18 34.89 -16.79
C VAL A 128 0.67 36.04 -17.66
N ILE A 129 0.55 37.25 -17.14
CA ILE A 129 1.25 38.40 -17.67
C ILE A 129 2.28 38.83 -16.63
N VAL A 130 3.51 39.08 -17.10
CA VAL A 130 4.67 39.41 -16.26
C VAL A 130 5.21 40.75 -16.71
N LEU A 131 5.44 41.67 -15.77
CA LEU A 131 6.12 42.92 -16.05
C LEU A 131 7.55 42.64 -16.49
N THR A 132 7.94 43.22 -17.61
CA THR A 132 9.29 43.11 -18.17
C THR A 132 10.16 44.31 -17.79
N GLN A 133 9.53 45.41 -17.37
CA GLN A 133 10.21 46.64 -16.99
C GLN A 133 9.50 47.31 -15.81
N ALA A 134 10.28 47.78 -14.84
CA ALA A 134 9.83 48.64 -13.76
C ALA A 134 9.85 50.11 -14.22
N LEU A 135 8.81 50.87 -13.86
CA LEU A 135 8.69 52.31 -14.07
C LEU A 135 8.67 52.95 -12.67
N PRO A 136 9.84 53.16 -12.04
CA PRO A 136 9.93 53.53 -10.63
C PRO A 136 9.48 54.97 -10.36
N SER A 137 9.60 55.89 -11.32
CA SER A 137 9.22 57.29 -11.11
C SER A 137 7.80 57.61 -11.61
N LEU A 138 7.11 58.53 -10.92
CA LEU A 138 5.81 59.06 -11.36
C LEU A 138 5.89 59.70 -12.75
N LEU A 139 7.00 60.37 -13.04
CA LEU A 139 7.23 61.08 -14.30
C LEU A 139 7.37 60.12 -15.50
N GLU A 140 7.99 58.95 -15.30
CA GLU A 140 8.06 57.88 -16.31
C GLU A 140 6.70 57.25 -16.56
N ARG A 141 5.92 56.98 -15.50
CA ARG A 141 4.55 56.44 -15.63
C ARG A 141 3.65 57.41 -16.37
N GLU A 142 3.77 58.70 -16.07
CA GLU A 142 2.97 59.76 -16.69
C GLU A 142 3.32 59.94 -18.16
N ARG A 143 4.61 59.83 -18.54
CA ARG A 143 5.04 59.79 -19.94
C ARG A 143 4.55 58.53 -20.66
N ALA A 144 4.67 57.36 -20.05
CA ALA A 144 4.32 56.07 -20.66
C ALA A 144 2.81 55.87 -20.87
N PHE A 145 1.99 56.43 -19.97
CA PHE A 145 0.54 56.21 -19.96
C PHE A 145 -0.31 57.47 -20.19
N ARG A 146 0.29 58.61 -20.57
CA ARG A 146 -0.41 59.90 -20.80
C ARG A 146 -1.70 59.78 -21.61
N ARG A 147 -1.68 58.97 -22.68
CA ARG A 147 -2.81 58.76 -23.61
C ARG A 147 -3.60 57.48 -23.34
N ALA A 148 -3.30 56.75 -22.26
CA ALA A 148 -3.88 55.44 -21.96
C ALA A 148 -4.02 55.19 -20.45
N PRO A 149 -4.85 55.96 -19.72
CA PRO A 149 -4.99 55.87 -18.26
C PRO A 149 -5.42 54.47 -17.79
N LYS A 150 -6.26 53.76 -18.55
CA LYS A 150 -6.63 52.36 -18.23
C LYS A 150 -5.45 51.38 -18.28
N ARG A 151 -4.40 51.67 -19.07
CA ARG A 151 -3.16 50.87 -19.08
C ARG A 151 -2.30 51.12 -17.86
N ARG A 152 -2.28 52.35 -17.34
CA ARG A 152 -1.66 52.67 -16.06
C ARG A 152 -2.26 51.85 -14.93
N VAL A 153 -3.59 51.77 -14.87
CA VAL A 153 -4.30 50.93 -13.89
C VAL A 153 -3.90 49.45 -14.02
N GLY A 154 -3.82 48.92 -15.25
CA GLY A 154 -3.35 47.55 -15.47
C GLY A 154 -1.90 47.31 -15.04
N TYR A 155 -1.02 48.28 -15.27
CA TYR A 155 0.38 48.24 -14.86
C TYR A 155 0.55 48.28 -13.33
N GLU A 156 -0.13 49.23 -12.67
CA GLU A 156 -0.11 49.39 -11.22
C GLU A 156 -0.75 48.19 -10.49
N ALA A 157 -1.82 47.62 -11.06
CA ALA A 157 -2.41 46.39 -10.53
C ALA A 157 -1.44 45.20 -10.62
N LEU A 158 -0.69 45.08 -11.72
CA LEU A 158 0.33 44.05 -11.86
C LEU A 158 1.50 44.25 -10.90
N GLU A 159 1.95 45.49 -10.73
CA GLU A 159 3.00 45.86 -9.79
C GLU A 159 2.59 45.55 -8.34
N ALA A 160 1.37 45.91 -7.95
CA ALA A 160 0.81 45.63 -6.62
C ALA A 160 0.69 44.12 -6.33
N LEU A 161 0.52 43.30 -7.36
CA LEU A 161 0.50 41.84 -7.27
C LEU A 161 1.90 41.20 -7.33
N GLY A 162 2.97 42.00 -7.21
CA GLY A 162 4.35 41.50 -7.23
C GLY A 162 4.95 41.36 -8.63
N GLY A 163 4.42 42.11 -9.60
CA GLY A 163 4.95 42.19 -10.97
C GLY A 163 4.52 41.04 -11.89
N SER A 164 3.72 40.09 -11.42
CA SER A 164 3.11 39.07 -12.27
C SER A 164 1.76 38.65 -11.73
N ALA A 165 0.81 38.39 -12.63
CA ALA A 165 -0.49 37.89 -12.22
C ALA A 165 -1.14 37.02 -13.30
N PRO A 166 -2.01 36.09 -12.91
CA PRO A 166 -2.71 35.28 -13.89
C PRO A 166 -3.71 36.07 -14.71
N LEU A 167 -3.74 35.82 -16.02
CA LEU A 167 -4.61 36.51 -16.96
C LEU A 167 -6.09 36.40 -16.54
N ARG A 168 -6.51 35.20 -16.08
CA ARG A 168 -7.87 35.00 -15.58
C ARG A 168 -8.19 35.88 -14.39
N HIS A 169 -7.24 36.12 -13.48
CA HIS A 169 -7.47 36.92 -12.28
C HIS A 169 -7.64 38.40 -12.68
N LEU A 170 -6.75 38.91 -13.54
CA LEU A 170 -6.80 40.29 -14.03
C LEU A 170 -8.12 40.59 -14.77
N VAL A 171 -8.56 39.67 -15.63
CA VAL A 171 -9.78 39.87 -16.42
C VAL A 171 -11.05 39.64 -15.60
N SER A 172 -11.17 38.51 -14.89
CA SER A 172 -12.43 38.12 -14.23
C SER A 172 -12.63 38.74 -12.85
N ARG A 173 -11.56 38.96 -12.08
CA ARG A 173 -11.66 39.50 -10.70
C ARG A 173 -11.42 40.99 -10.65
N LEU A 174 -10.47 41.49 -11.45
CA LEU A 174 -10.08 42.91 -11.46
C LEU A 174 -10.69 43.69 -12.63
N GLY A 175 -11.46 43.03 -13.50
CA GLY A 175 -12.21 43.68 -14.59
C GLY A 175 -11.34 44.33 -15.66
N LEU A 176 -10.04 43.99 -15.74
CA LEU A 176 -9.14 44.54 -16.75
C LEU A 176 -9.43 43.92 -18.11
N SER A 177 -9.66 44.75 -19.13
CA SER A 177 -9.94 44.24 -20.48
C SER A 177 -8.67 43.64 -21.12
N PRO A 178 -8.81 42.60 -21.97
CA PRO A 178 -7.68 42.03 -22.71
C PRO A 178 -6.89 43.08 -23.51
N ALA A 179 -7.57 44.09 -24.07
CA ALA A 179 -6.94 45.17 -24.82
C ALA A 179 -6.00 46.04 -23.97
N VAL A 180 -6.27 46.20 -22.67
CA VAL A 180 -5.39 46.90 -21.73
C VAL A 180 -4.09 46.11 -21.55
N LEU A 181 -4.21 44.80 -21.33
CA LEU A 181 -3.09 43.90 -21.10
C LEU A 181 -2.23 43.73 -22.36
N ASP A 182 -2.86 43.56 -23.53
CA ASP A 182 -2.17 43.53 -24.83
C ASP A 182 -1.45 44.84 -25.12
N GLY A 183 -2.01 45.97 -24.69
CA GLY A 183 -1.38 47.28 -24.79
C GLY A 183 -0.07 47.38 -24.01
N LEU A 184 -0.03 46.82 -22.80
CA LEU A 184 1.19 46.73 -21.99
C LEU A 184 2.24 45.83 -22.66
N VAL A 185 1.81 44.72 -23.27
CA VAL A 185 2.70 43.83 -24.02
C VAL A 185 3.27 44.49 -25.27
N LYS A 186 2.45 45.20 -26.05
CA LYS A 186 2.89 45.98 -27.22
C LYS A 186 3.88 47.08 -26.84
N GLN A 187 3.71 47.70 -25.67
CA GLN A 187 4.64 48.69 -25.13
C GLN A 187 5.93 48.07 -24.54
N ARG A 188 6.08 46.74 -24.57
CA ARG A 188 7.21 46.00 -23.98
C ARG A 188 7.37 46.21 -22.47
N LEU A 189 6.30 46.66 -21.80
CA LEU A 189 6.23 46.81 -20.35
C LEU A 189 5.82 45.51 -19.67
N ALA A 190 5.21 44.59 -20.42
CA ALA A 190 4.87 43.26 -19.97
C ALA A 190 5.05 42.21 -21.08
N ARG A 191 4.97 40.93 -20.72
CA ARG A 191 4.85 39.82 -21.67
C ARG A 191 3.88 38.77 -21.17
N TYR A 192 3.22 38.08 -22.09
CA TYR A 192 2.54 36.83 -21.76
C TYR A 192 3.56 35.72 -21.55
N SER A 193 3.33 34.92 -20.53
CA SER A 193 4.10 33.71 -20.26
C SER A 193 3.13 32.63 -19.82
N ASP A 194 3.36 31.41 -20.27
CA ASP A 194 2.63 30.24 -19.78
C ASP A 194 3.43 29.64 -18.62
N VAL A 195 2.89 29.75 -17.41
CA VAL A 195 3.52 29.21 -16.21
C VAL A 195 2.85 27.88 -15.87
N PRO A 196 3.61 26.80 -15.60
CA PRO A 196 3.03 25.55 -15.14
C PRO A 196 2.17 25.76 -13.90
N ARG A 197 0.91 25.34 -13.96
CA ARG A 197 -0.02 25.30 -12.84
C ARG A 197 -0.27 23.83 -12.48
N PRO A 198 0.43 23.26 -11.49
CA PRO A 198 0.25 21.86 -11.12
C PRO A 198 -1.20 21.60 -10.68
N ARG A 199 -1.76 20.49 -11.16
CA ARG A 199 -3.08 20.01 -10.71
C ARG A 199 -2.92 19.39 -9.32
N ASP A 200 -3.22 20.16 -8.30
CA ASP A 200 -3.11 19.71 -6.91
C ASP A 200 -4.48 19.80 -6.21
N PRO A 201 -5.20 18.66 -6.06
CA PRO A 201 -6.51 18.63 -5.40
C PRO A 201 -6.42 18.89 -3.90
N PHE A 202 -5.21 18.96 -3.33
CA PHE A 202 -4.96 19.21 -1.92
C PHE A 202 -4.39 20.61 -1.66
N ALA A 203 -4.32 21.47 -2.69
CA ALA A 203 -3.90 22.86 -2.53
C ALA A 203 -4.78 23.59 -1.50
N GLY A 204 -4.17 24.35 -0.60
CA GLY A 204 -4.88 25.08 0.46
C GLY A 204 -5.33 24.24 1.65
N LEU A 205 -5.18 22.90 1.61
CA LEU A 205 -5.38 22.08 2.80
C LEU A 205 -4.21 22.24 3.76
N SER A 206 -4.48 22.82 4.92
CA SER A 206 -3.55 22.87 6.04
C SER A 206 -4.30 22.59 7.33
N SER A 207 -3.63 21.93 8.28
CA SER A 207 -4.09 21.81 9.65
C SER A 207 -3.33 22.80 10.54
N PRO A 208 -3.82 23.08 11.76
CA PRO A 208 -3.01 23.74 12.78
C PRO A 208 -1.65 23.06 12.94
N PRO A 209 -0.61 23.80 13.37
CA PRO A 209 0.71 23.23 13.61
C PRO A 209 0.61 22.02 14.54
N PRO A 210 1.45 20.98 14.31
CA PRO A 210 1.42 19.80 15.14
C PRO A 210 1.72 20.17 16.61
N PRO A 211 1.14 19.43 17.58
CA PRO A 211 1.44 19.66 18.98
C PRO A 211 2.92 19.40 19.27
N THR A 212 3.44 20.02 20.34
CA THR A 212 4.83 19.80 20.78
C THR A 212 5.03 18.34 21.21
N PRO A 213 6.10 17.66 20.75
CA PRO A 213 6.40 16.29 21.17
C PRO A 213 6.58 16.19 22.69
N THR A 214 6.12 15.09 23.29
CA THR A 214 6.36 14.77 24.71
C THR A 214 7.84 14.44 24.96
N GLU A 215 8.26 14.39 26.23
CA GLU A 215 9.64 14.00 26.57
C GLU A 215 10.01 12.61 26.05
N ALA A 216 9.14 11.63 26.24
CA ALA A 216 9.32 10.28 25.70
C ALA A 216 9.47 10.28 24.17
N GLN A 217 8.66 11.11 23.47
CA GLN A 217 8.77 11.24 22.02
C GLN A 217 10.09 11.89 21.60
N ARG A 218 10.55 12.94 22.30
CA ARG A 218 11.86 13.58 22.05
C ARG A 218 13.03 12.61 22.28
N ALA A 219 12.96 11.80 23.34
CA ALA A 219 13.96 10.77 23.61
C ALA A 219 14.03 9.73 22.47
N VAL A 220 12.87 9.29 21.96
CA VAL A 220 12.80 8.40 20.80
C VAL A 220 13.38 9.07 19.55
N VAL A 221 13.06 10.33 19.28
CA VAL A 221 13.63 11.09 18.15
C VAL A 221 15.16 11.13 18.27
N ALA A 222 15.70 11.50 19.43
CA ALA A 222 17.14 11.58 19.68
C ALA A 222 17.83 10.23 19.48
N GLY A 223 17.26 9.15 20.02
CA GLY A 223 17.79 7.80 19.85
C GLY A 223 17.81 7.34 18.39
N ILE A 224 16.75 7.64 17.63
CA ILE A 224 16.70 7.33 16.19
C ILE A 224 17.74 8.13 15.41
N VAL A 225 17.94 9.40 15.74
CA VAL A 225 18.96 10.25 15.11
C VAL A 225 20.36 9.70 15.37
N ALA A 226 20.64 9.24 16.60
CA ALA A 226 21.91 8.65 17.01
C ALA A 226 22.17 7.24 16.43
N THR A 227 21.12 6.55 15.96
CA THR A 227 21.26 5.24 15.32
C THR A 227 21.87 5.40 13.93
N PRO A 228 22.83 4.58 13.48
CA PRO A 228 23.38 4.67 12.11
C PRO A 228 22.27 4.64 11.02
N PRO A 229 22.35 5.47 9.96
CA PRO A 229 21.31 5.55 8.93
C PRO A 229 21.00 4.24 8.20
N ASP A 230 21.97 3.34 8.09
CA ASP A 230 21.86 2.03 7.45
C ASP A 230 21.15 0.98 8.31
N VAL A 231 21.01 1.23 9.62
CA VAL A 231 20.27 0.39 10.55
C VAL A 231 18.79 0.82 10.55
N PRO A 232 17.86 -0.04 10.09
CA PRO A 232 16.44 0.27 10.15
C PRO A 232 15.96 0.35 11.60
N VAL A 233 14.97 1.21 11.85
CA VAL A 233 14.38 1.38 13.18
C VAL A 233 12.92 0.97 13.20
N LEU A 234 12.46 0.39 14.31
CA LEU A 234 11.06 0.11 14.63
C LEU A 234 10.61 1.04 15.75
N ILE A 235 9.58 1.85 15.49
CA ILE A 235 8.84 2.57 16.53
C ILE A 235 7.65 1.70 16.93
N HIS A 236 7.81 0.98 18.05
CA HIS A 236 6.76 0.15 18.64
C HIS A 236 5.98 0.97 19.67
N GLY A 237 4.84 1.51 19.25
CA GLY A 237 4.04 2.40 20.09
C GLY A 237 2.57 2.09 20.05
N VAL A 238 1.92 2.04 21.23
CA VAL A 238 0.49 1.73 21.35
C VAL A 238 -0.38 2.68 20.53
N THR A 239 -1.62 2.31 20.26
CA THR A 239 -2.56 3.19 19.54
C THR A 239 -2.78 4.49 20.34
N GLY A 240 -2.52 5.64 19.73
CA GLY A 240 -2.61 6.95 20.40
C GLY A 240 -1.33 7.44 21.10
N SER A 241 -0.20 6.73 20.97
CA SER A 241 1.12 7.14 21.49
C SER A 241 1.78 8.30 20.73
N GLY A 242 1.21 8.73 19.60
CA GLY A 242 1.73 9.84 18.81
C GLY A 242 2.89 9.49 17.87
N LYS A 243 3.03 8.23 17.43
CA LYS A 243 4.07 7.83 16.46
C LYS A 243 4.16 8.75 15.23
N THR A 244 3.01 9.17 14.70
CA THR A 244 2.95 10.12 13.56
C THR A 244 3.68 11.41 13.86
N LEU A 245 3.58 11.95 15.07
CA LEU A 245 4.30 13.16 15.46
C LEU A 245 5.82 12.94 15.46
N VAL A 246 6.28 11.79 15.96
CA VAL A 246 7.68 11.39 15.94
C VAL A 246 8.20 11.28 14.50
N TYR A 247 7.45 10.67 13.59
CA TYR A 247 7.86 10.60 12.17
C TYR A 247 7.98 12.00 11.57
N LEU A 248 6.97 12.85 11.80
CA LEU A 248 6.93 14.20 11.23
C LEU A 248 8.08 15.06 11.75
N ASP A 249 8.44 14.92 13.03
CA ASP A 249 9.57 15.62 13.64
C ASP A 249 10.92 15.16 13.05
N LEU A 250 11.12 13.85 12.93
CA LEU A 250 12.30 13.26 12.26
C LEU A 250 12.41 13.70 10.80
N LEU A 251 11.30 13.72 10.07
CA LEU A 251 11.30 14.14 8.67
C LEU A 251 11.49 15.65 8.52
N ARG A 252 11.13 16.46 9.52
CA ARG A 252 11.34 17.92 9.50
C ARG A 252 12.83 18.26 9.40
N SER A 253 13.69 17.62 10.19
CA SER A 253 15.14 17.86 10.15
C SER A 253 15.76 17.40 8.83
N VAL A 254 15.29 16.26 8.29
CA VAL A 254 15.71 15.76 6.96
C VAL A 254 15.34 16.74 5.84
N VAL A 255 14.12 17.28 5.85
CA VAL A 255 13.70 18.23 4.82
C VAL A 255 14.39 19.59 4.99
N ALA A 256 14.63 20.02 6.23
CA ALA A 256 15.36 21.25 6.53
C ALA A 256 16.82 21.22 6.05
N SER A 257 17.47 20.05 6.01
CA SER A 257 18.81 19.88 5.42
C SER A 257 18.80 19.84 3.88
N GLY A 258 17.62 20.03 3.25
CA GLY A 258 17.42 19.98 1.81
C GLY A 258 17.27 18.55 1.26
N GLN A 259 17.29 17.53 2.10
CA GLN A 259 17.09 16.14 1.67
C GLN A 259 15.61 15.84 1.46
N GLY A 260 15.35 14.72 0.78
CA GLY A 260 14.01 14.26 0.48
C GLY A 260 13.57 13.11 1.38
N ALA A 261 12.25 12.94 1.53
CA ALA A 261 11.66 11.88 2.34
C ALA A 261 10.43 11.24 1.69
N ILE A 262 10.17 9.98 2.05
CA ILE A 262 8.95 9.26 1.69
C ILE A 262 8.21 8.87 2.97
N LEU A 263 6.92 9.17 3.04
CA LEU A 263 6.00 8.68 4.07
C LEU A 263 4.97 7.75 3.44
N LEU A 264 5.16 6.45 3.64
CA LEU A 264 4.18 5.43 3.25
C LEU A 264 3.13 5.32 4.35
N VAL A 265 1.86 5.45 3.96
CA VAL A 265 0.69 5.22 4.81
C VAL A 265 -0.22 4.20 4.14
N PRO A 266 -1.00 3.38 4.87
CA PRO A 266 -1.97 2.50 4.24
C PRO A 266 -2.93 3.25 3.31
N GLU A 267 -3.36 2.64 2.21
CA GLU A 267 -4.23 3.31 1.21
C GLU A 267 -5.51 3.89 1.83
N ILE A 268 -6.06 3.20 2.83
CA ILE A 268 -7.27 3.65 3.53
C ILE A 268 -7.01 4.73 4.59
N ALA A 269 -5.75 4.92 4.99
CA ALA A 269 -5.33 5.94 5.96
C ALA A 269 -4.93 7.26 5.27
N LEU A 270 -4.80 7.28 3.93
CA LEU A 270 -4.51 8.47 3.15
C LEU A 270 -5.76 9.35 2.95
N THR A 271 -6.32 9.82 4.07
CA THR A 271 -7.42 10.77 4.06
C THR A 271 -6.90 12.20 3.86
N PRO A 272 -7.71 13.12 3.31
CA PRO A 272 -7.51 14.56 3.37
C PRO A 272 -7.07 15.07 4.74
N GLN A 273 -7.55 14.51 5.85
CA GLN A 273 -7.08 14.87 7.20
C GLN A 273 -5.62 14.49 7.42
N THR A 274 -5.21 13.26 7.07
CA THR A 274 -3.81 12.82 7.12
C THR A 274 -2.94 13.69 6.22
N VAL A 275 -3.40 13.98 5.00
CA VAL A 275 -2.70 14.86 4.04
C VAL A 275 -2.55 16.27 4.60
N ALA A 276 -3.62 16.85 5.17
CA ALA A 276 -3.61 18.18 5.78
C ALA A 276 -2.63 18.27 6.95
N ARG A 277 -2.53 17.21 7.78
CA ARG A 277 -1.53 17.13 8.87
C ARG A 277 -0.11 17.15 8.36
N VAL A 278 0.20 16.38 7.30
CA VAL A 278 1.54 16.36 6.73
C VAL A 278 1.86 17.72 6.06
N ARG A 279 0.90 18.30 5.34
CA ARG A 279 1.03 19.65 4.76
C ARG A 279 1.15 20.74 5.80
N GLY A 280 0.50 20.62 6.96
CA GLY A 280 0.67 21.56 8.07
C GLY A 280 2.12 21.62 8.58
N VAL A 281 2.92 20.58 8.35
CA VAL A 281 4.35 20.54 8.72
C VAL A 281 5.28 20.98 7.60
N PHE A 282 5.02 20.54 6.37
CA PHE A 282 5.96 20.74 5.24
C PHE A 282 5.47 21.74 4.18
N GLY A 283 4.28 22.29 4.31
CA GLY A 283 3.66 23.18 3.35
C GLY A 283 3.57 22.58 1.94
N ASP A 284 3.97 23.36 0.95
CA ASP A 284 3.94 22.97 -0.46
C ASP A 284 5.07 22.01 -0.88
N GLN A 285 5.97 21.63 0.04
CA GLN A 285 7.01 20.61 -0.21
C GLN A 285 6.44 19.18 -0.35
N VAL A 286 5.13 18.98 -0.14
CA VAL A 286 4.47 17.67 -0.14
C VAL A 286 3.86 17.34 -1.50
N ALA A 287 4.25 16.21 -2.08
CA ALA A 287 3.57 15.57 -3.19
C ALA A 287 2.79 14.35 -2.70
N VAL A 288 1.49 14.32 -2.96
CA VAL A 288 0.65 13.16 -2.64
C VAL A 288 0.54 12.27 -3.88
N LEU A 289 0.78 10.98 -3.74
CA LEU A 289 0.70 10.01 -4.81
C LEU A 289 -0.25 8.88 -4.42
N HIS A 290 -1.41 8.74 -5.08
CA HIS A 290 -2.29 7.59 -4.86
C HIS A 290 -3.18 7.27 -6.07
N SER A 291 -3.88 6.14 -5.99
CA SER A 291 -4.76 5.58 -7.03
C SER A 291 -5.91 6.51 -7.41
N GLY A 292 -6.40 7.32 -6.47
CA GLY A 292 -7.51 8.26 -6.65
C GLY A 292 -7.18 9.54 -7.42
N LEU A 293 -5.91 9.81 -7.73
CA LEU A 293 -5.53 10.91 -8.60
C LEU A 293 -5.77 10.57 -10.07
N SER A 294 -6.22 11.54 -10.85
CA SER A 294 -6.22 11.47 -12.31
C SER A 294 -4.79 11.28 -12.82
N ASP A 295 -4.67 10.79 -14.06
CA ASP A 295 -3.36 10.61 -14.70
C ASP A 295 -2.56 11.92 -14.78
N GLY A 296 -3.26 13.05 -14.98
CA GLY A 296 -2.65 14.37 -14.99
C GLY A 296 -2.11 14.81 -13.63
N GLU A 297 -2.93 14.75 -12.58
CA GLU A 297 -2.51 15.09 -11.21
C GLU A 297 -1.33 14.23 -10.75
N ARG A 298 -1.37 12.93 -11.04
CA ARG A 298 -0.30 11.99 -10.68
C ARG A 298 0.99 12.26 -11.44
N ALA A 299 0.90 12.59 -12.73
CA ALA A 299 2.06 12.95 -13.53
C ALA A 299 2.70 14.26 -13.04
N ASP A 300 1.90 15.27 -12.67
CA ASP A 300 2.40 16.53 -12.14
C ASP A 300 3.10 16.33 -10.79
N ALA A 301 2.48 15.61 -9.85
CA ALA A 301 3.09 15.29 -8.56
C ALA A 301 4.40 14.50 -8.72
N TRP A 302 4.44 13.55 -9.67
CA TRP A 302 5.64 12.77 -9.98
C TRP A 302 6.75 13.65 -10.59
N ARG A 303 6.43 14.57 -11.51
CA ARG A 303 7.40 15.50 -12.09
C ARG A 303 7.94 16.48 -11.06
N ALA A 304 7.09 17.01 -10.19
CA ALA A 304 7.49 17.94 -9.12
C ALA A 304 8.50 17.30 -8.16
N LEU A 305 8.29 16.03 -7.80
CA LEU A 305 9.26 15.25 -7.02
C LEU A 305 10.57 15.04 -7.79
N ARG A 306 10.48 14.64 -9.07
CA ARG A 306 11.65 14.38 -9.91
C ARG A 306 12.50 15.63 -10.11
N ARG A 307 11.89 16.80 -10.26
CA ARG A 307 12.56 18.10 -10.39
C ARG A 307 13.05 18.67 -9.05
N GLY A 308 12.68 18.05 -7.92
CA GLY A 308 13.02 18.54 -6.59
C GLY A 308 12.22 19.78 -6.15
N GLU A 309 11.16 20.14 -6.87
CA GLU A 309 10.20 21.19 -6.50
C GLU A 309 9.44 20.79 -5.22
N ARG A 310 9.24 19.48 -5.02
CA ARG A 310 8.68 18.89 -3.80
C ARG A 310 9.67 17.88 -3.24
N ARG A 311 9.86 17.87 -1.92
CA ARG A 311 10.83 17.01 -1.23
C ARG A 311 10.21 15.84 -0.47
N VAL A 312 8.91 15.91 -0.15
CA VAL A 312 8.21 14.89 0.62
C VAL A 312 7.18 14.20 -0.24
N ALA A 313 7.32 12.89 -0.43
CA ALA A 313 6.28 12.08 -1.06
C ALA A 313 5.42 11.39 0.01
N VAL A 314 4.10 11.50 -0.10
CA VAL A 314 3.14 10.82 0.77
C VAL A 314 2.25 9.93 -0.07
N GLY A 315 2.05 8.68 0.33
CA GLY A 315 1.11 7.82 -0.38
C GLY A 315 1.07 6.37 0.11
N PRO A 316 0.32 5.50 -0.59
CA PRO A 316 0.23 4.10 -0.30
C PRO A 316 1.48 3.37 -0.79
N ARG A 317 1.41 2.03 -0.82
CA ARG A 317 2.46 1.13 -1.32
C ARG A 317 3.25 1.64 -2.52
N SER A 318 2.59 2.16 -3.56
CA SER A 318 3.27 2.60 -4.80
C SER A 318 4.12 3.86 -4.64
N ALA A 319 3.90 4.66 -3.60
CA ALA A 319 4.71 5.85 -3.33
C ALA A 319 6.16 5.49 -2.94
N VAL A 320 6.44 4.22 -2.64
CA VAL A 320 7.82 3.74 -2.42
C VAL A 320 8.70 3.91 -3.66
N PHE A 321 8.11 4.16 -4.85
CA PHE A 321 8.83 4.44 -6.10
C PHE A 321 8.88 5.93 -6.46
N ALA A 322 8.39 6.80 -5.59
CA ALA A 322 8.41 8.24 -5.82
C ALA A 322 9.84 8.73 -6.15
N PRO A 323 10.05 9.52 -7.22
CA PRO A 323 11.38 9.96 -7.64
C PRO A 323 11.86 11.15 -6.79
N VAL A 324 11.84 10.99 -5.47
CA VAL A 324 12.30 11.97 -4.50
C VAL A 324 13.80 12.19 -4.68
N GLN A 325 14.20 13.44 -4.94
CA GLN A 325 15.61 13.83 -5.03
C GLN A 325 16.28 13.80 -3.65
N ARG A 326 17.54 13.33 -3.59
CA ARG A 326 18.35 13.24 -2.36
C ARG A 326 17.61 12.55 -1.22
N LEU A 327 17.02 11.38 -1.50
CA LEU A 327 16.25 10.62 -0.52
C LEU A 327 17.12 10.23 0.67
N ALA A 328 16.72 10.63 1.88
CA ALA A 328 17.46 10.33 3.11
C ALA A 328 16.61 9.60 4.16
N ALA A 329 15.28 9.56 4.02
CA ALA A 329 14.40 8.82 4.92
C ALA A 329 13.18 8.23 4.23
N ILE A 330 12.81 7.01 4.62
CA ILE A 330 11.57 6.33 4.23
C ILE A 330 10.86 5.87 5.52
N VAL A 331 9.67 6.41 5.77
CA VAL A 331 8.78 5.96 6.84
C VAL A 331 7.75 4.99 6.27
N VAL A 332 7.52 3.87 6.97
CA VAL A 332 6.46 2.91 6.69
C VAL A 332 5.54 2.85 7.91
N ASP A 333 4.46 3.63 7.89
CA ASP A 333 3.48 3.63 8.97
C ASP A 333 2.56 2.40 8.89
N GLU A 334 2.10 1.91 10.04
CA GLU A 334 1.34 0.65 10.15
C GLU A 334 2.03 -0.49 9.36
N GLU A 335 3.33 -0.71 9.57
CA GLU A 335 4.17 -1.58 8.72
C GLU A 335 3.65 -3.02 8.52
N HIS A 336 2.90 -3.52 9.52
CA HIS A 336 2.28 -4.85 9.52
C HIS A 336 1.12 -4.97 8.52
N GLU A 337 0.69 -3.87 7.91
CA GLU A 337 -0.50 -3.80 7.10
C GLU A 337 -0.36 -4.57 5.77
N ALA A 338 -1.26 -5.54 5.57
CA ALA A 338 -1.24 -6.40 4.38
C ALA A 338 -1.40 -5.65 3.05
N SER A 339 -2.00 -4.45 3.05
CA SER A 339 -2.10 -3.60 1.85
C SER A 339 -0.73 -3.18 1.29
N TYR A 340 0.38 -3.36 2.02
CA TYR A 340 1.73 -3.17 1.48
C TYR A 340 2.19 -4.29 0.54
N LYS A 341 1.46 -5.41 0.41
CA LYS A 341 1.73 -6.46 -0.60
C LYS A 341 0.97 -6.23 -1.91
N GLN A 342 1.69 -6.04 -3.01
CA GLN A 342 1.12 -5.94 -4.35
C GLN A 342 0.50 -7.27 -4.80
N GLY A 343 -0.76 -7.23 -5.27
CA GLY A 343 -1.49 -8.42 -5.72
C GLY A 343 -1.21 -8.85 -7.17
N THR A 344 -0.56 -8.02 -7.98
CA THR A 344 -0.19 -8.31 -9.38
C THR A 344 1.32 -8.26 -9.57
N VAL A 345 1.85 -8.92 -10.61
CA VAL A 345 3.29 -8.90 -10.93
C VAL A 345 3.79 -7.45 -10.99
N PRO A 346 4.90 -7.08 -10.28
CA PRO A 346 5.91 -7.96 -9.70
C PRO A 346 5.66 -8.46 -8.25
N ARG A 347 4.45 -8.32 -7.72
CA ARG A 347 4.02 -8.83 -6.40
C ARG A 347 4.96 -8.45 -5.24
N TYR A 348 5.52 -7.25 -5.29
CA TYR A 348 6.43 -6.78 -4.25
C TYR A 348 5.72 -6.48 -2.92
N HIS A 349 6.47 -6.47 -1.82
CA HIS A 349 6.04 -5.91 -0.55
C HIS A 349 6.71 -4.54 -0.33
N ALA A 350 5.93 -3.48 -0.06
CA ALA A 350 6.44 -2.11 0.04
C ALA A 350 7.50 -1.94 1.12
N ARG A 351 7.32 -2.57 2.30
CA ARG A 351 8.31 -2.58 3.38
C ARG A 351 9.67 -3.11 2.92
N ASP A 352 9.68 -4.26 2.25
CA ASP A 352 10.92 -4.90 1.81
C ASP A 352 11.58 -4.09 0.68
N VAL A 353 10.77 -3.50 -0.21
CA VAL A 353 11.23 -2.54 -1.22
C VAL A 353 11.80 -1.28 -0.58
N ALA A 354 11.20 -0.77 0.50
CA ALA A 354 11.72 0.39 1.23
C ALA A 354 13.10 0.07 1.84
N LEU A 355 13.25 -1.11 2.46
CA LEU A 355 14.54 -1.58 2.98
C LEU A 355 15.59 -1.73 1.86
N ALA A 356 15.22 -2.29 0.71
CA ALA A 356 16.13 -2.42 -0.43
C ALA A 356 16.52 -1.07 -1.03
N ARG A 357 15.53 -0.18 -1.21
CA ARG A 357 15.73 1.18 -1.74
C ARG A 357 16.62 2.01 -0.83
N ALA A 358 16.37 1.97 0.47
CA ALA A 358 17.18 2.64 1.47
C ALA A 358 18.66 2.27 1.39
N ARG A 359 18.97 0.98 1.22
CA ARG A 359 20.36 0.52 1.05
C ARG A 359 21.00 1.04 -0.24
N LEU A 360 20.23 1.16 -1.32
CA LEU A 360 20.73 1.67 -2.61
C LEU A 360 20.96 3.19 -2.60
N GLU A 361 20.21 3.93 -1.78
CA GLU A 361 20.25 5.40 -1.74
C GLU A 361 20.88 5.97 -0.45
N GLY A 362 21.32 5.12 0.48
CA GLY A 362 21.86 5.55 1.77
C GLY A 362 20.81 6.20 2.70
N ALA A 363 19.53 5.86 2.52
CA ALA A 363 18.44 6.43 3.30
C ALA A 363 18.11 5.61 4.55
N ARG A 364 17.60 6.24 5.59
CA ARG A 364 17.09 5.57 6.80
C ARG A 364 15.69 5.01 6.57
N VAL A 365 15.41 3.82 7.14
CA VAL A 365 14.04 3.27 7.19
C VAL A 365 13.49 3.32 8.60
N ILE A 366 12.29 3.88 8.74
CA ILE A 366 11.53 3.94 10.00
C ILE A 366 10.26 3.12 9.82
N LEU A 367 10.16 2.01 10.54
CA LEU A 367 8.99 1.14 10.58
C LEU A 367 8.12 1.54 11.78
N GLY A 368 6.85 1.79 11.53
CA GLY A 368 5.92 2.29 12.52
C GLY A 368 4.80 1.31 12.81
N SER A 369 4.57 0.91 14.06
CA SER A 369 3.46 0.02 14.36
C SER A 369 3.04 0.01 15.84
N ALA A 370 1.74 -0.19 16.08
CA ALA A 370 1.24 -0.60 17.40
C ALA A 370 1.21 -2.12 17.58
N THR A 371 1.13 -2.85 16.47
CA THR A 371 1.09 -4.32 16.43
C THR A 371 2.05 -4.81 15.35
N PRO A 372 3.37 -4.69 15.54
CA PRO A 372 4.37 -5.05 14.53
C PRO A 372 4.17 -6.47 13.99
N SER A 373 4.52 -6.70 12.73
CA SER A 373 4.45 -8.03 12.12
C SER A 373 5.47 -8.96 12.79
N LEU A 374 5.18 -10.26 12.81
CA LEU A 374 6.10 -11.21 13.42
C LEU A 374 7.47 -11.24 12.73
N GLU A 375 7.54 -10.93 11.43
CA GLU A 375 8.81 -10.74 10.71
C GLU A 375 9.60 -9.57 11.27
N THR A 376 8.97 -8.42 11.48
CA THR A 376 9.64 -7.23 11.99
C THR A 376 10.09 -7.44 13.43
N LEU A 377 9.30 -8.13 14.26
CA LEU A 377 9.71 -8.53 15.61
C LEU A 377 10.89 -9.51 15.59
N GLN A 378 10.93 -10.45 14.64
CA GLN A 378 12.06 -11.36 14.50
C GLN A 378 13.33 -10.63 14.06
N LEU A 379 13.21 -9.64 13.16
CA LEU A 379 14.33 -8.78 12.79
C LEU A 379 14.84 -7.96 13.98
N ALA A 380 13.94 -7.45 14.81
CA ALA A 380 14.31 -6.73 16.03
C ALA A 380 15.02 -7.65 17.03
N ARG A 381 14.49 -8.85 17.28
CA ARG A 381 15.10 -9.86 18.17
C ARG A 381 16.50 -10.29 17.72
N THR A 382 16.76 -10.29 16.41
CA THR A 382 18.06 -10.66 15.83
C THR A 382 19.01 -9.46 15.65
N GLY A 383 18.67 -8.29 16.19
CA GLY A 383 19.49 -7.07 16.11
C GLY A 383 19.56 -6.42 14.72
N ARG A 384 18.77 -6.90 13.75
CA ARG A 384 18.73 -6.36 12.38
C ARG A 384 17.87 -5.11 12.25
N VAL A 385 17.08 -4.80 13.28
CA VAL A 385 16.25 -3.60 13.42
C VAL A 385 16.39 -3.09 14.85
N CYS A 386 16.72 -1.82 15.03
CA CYS A 386 16.75 -1.19 16.36
C CYS A 386 15.32 -0.81 16.78
N THR A 387 14.91 -1.06 18.02
CA THR A 387 13.54 -0.79 18.48
C THR A 387 13.47 0.34 19.50
N PHE A 388 12.55 1.26 19.27
CA PHE A 388 12.18 2.34 20.19
C PHE A 388 10.72 2.17 20.62
N ALA A 389 10.49 2.14 21.93
CA ALA A 389 9.16 1.90 22.51
C ALA A 389 8.44 3.21 22.86
N LEU A 390 7.13 3.25 22.62
CA LEU A 390 6.21 4.30 23.09
C LEU A 390 5.00 3.62 23.76
N PRO A 391 5.14 3.15 25.02
CA PRO A 391 4.16 2.29 25.68
C PRO A 391 2.88 3.03 26.07
N GLU A 392 2.93 4.36 26.22
CA GLU A 392 1.84 5.16 26.75
C GLU A 392 1.12 5.97 25.66
N ARG A 393 -0.18 6.20 25.87
CA ARG A 393 -0.95 7.16 25.08
C ARG A 393 -0.56 8.58 25.46
N ILE A 394 -0.69 9.51 24.52
CA ILE A 394 -0.56 10.94 24.83
C ILE A 394 -1.56 11.30 25.95
N GLY A 395 -1.06 11.94 27.01
CA GLY A 395 -1.85 12.29 28.19
C GLY A 395 -2.16 11.12 29.14
N ALA A 396 -1.36 10.05 29.09
CA ALA A 396 -1.42 8.90 30.01
C ALA A 396 -2.80 8.22 30.12
N ARG A 397 -3.63 8.29 29.06
CA ARG A 397 -4.94 7.66 29.04
C ARG A 397 -4.81 6.14 28.97
N ALA A 398 -5.59 5.42 29.79
CA ALA A 398 -5.63 3.97 29.75
C ALA A 398 -6.11 3.44 28.39
N LEU A 399 -5.66 2.23 28.05
CA LEU A 399 -6.26 1.45 26.96
C LEU A 399 -7.65 0.98 27.42
N PRO A 400 -8.63 0.89 26.51
CA PRO A 400 -9.99 0.50 26.88
C PRO A 400 -10.02 -0.96 27.35
N ALA A 401 -10.89 -1.23 28.32
CA ALA A 401 -11.18 -2.58 28.77
C ALA A 401 -11.79 -3.40 27.62
N VAL A 402 -11.31 -4.64 27.48
CA VAL A 402 -11.77 -5.57 26.46
C VAL A 402 -12.47 -6.75 27.13
N ASP A 403 -13.78 -6.80 26.98
CA ASP A 403 -14.64 -7.86 27.47
C ASP A 403 -14.69 -8.98 26.42
N VAL A 404 -14.07 -10.12 26.72
CA VAL A 404 -14.14 -11.32 25.88
C VAL A 404 -15.41 -12.09 26.24
N ILE A 405 -16.33 -12.18 25.29
CA ILE A 405 -17.62 -12.85 25.47
C ILE A 405 -17.57 -14.23 24.84
N ASP A 406 -17.75 -15.26 25.67
CA ASP A 406 -17.80 -16.66 25.22
C ASP A 406 -19.16 -16.97 24.58
N LEU A 407 -19.17 -17.11 23.26
CA LEU A 407 -20.37 -17.42 22.47
C LEU A 407 -20.96 -18.81 22.74
N ARG A 408 -20.24 -19.69 23.45
CA ARG A 408 -20.72 -21.03 23.84
C ARG A 408 -21.73 -20.97 24.97
N SER A 409 -21.61 -19.98 25.86
CA SER A 409 -22.41 -19.86 27.09
C SER A 409 -23.16 -18.54 27.22
N ALA A 410 -22.73 -17.48 26.54
CA ALA A 410 -23.35 -16.15 26.67
C ALA A 410 -24.80 -16.14 26.15
N PRO A 411 -25.72 -15.46 26.88
CA PRO A 411 -27.11 -15.34 26.46
C PRO A 411 -27.21 -14.53 25.16
N ARG A 412 -28.12 -14.96 24.28
CA ARG A 412 -28.29 -14.40 22.94
C ARG A 412 -29.66 -13.75 22.80
N VAL A 413 -29.68 -12.65 22.07
CA VAL A 413 -30.93 -11.97 21.70
C VAL A 413 -31.71 -12.88 20.74
N ALA A 414 -32.93 -13.26 21.11
CA ALA A 414 -33.73 -14.26 20.40
C ALA A 414 -34.02 -13.86 18.93
N GLU A 415 -34.16 -12.56 18.68
CA GLU A 415 -34.44 -11.97 17.36
C GLU A 415 -33.24 -12.03 16.41
N ALA A 416 -32.03 -12.30 16.91
CA ALA A 416 -30.79 -12.28 16.12
C ALA A 416 -30.62 -13.48 15.17
N ARG A 417 -31.48 -14.51 15.27
CA ARG A 417 -31.60 -15.70 14.39
C ARG A 417 -30.38 -15.95 13.47
N GLY A 418 -29.37 -16.64 13.99
CA GLY A 418 -28.17 -17.04 13.24
C GLY A 418 -27.00 -16.04 13.29
N ILE A 419 -27.23 -14.83 13.80
CA ILE A 419 -26.18 -13.85 14.11
C ILE A 419 -25.70 -14.11 15.55
N PRO A 420 -24.39 -14.19 15.81
CA PRO A 420 -23.84 -14.29 17.16
C PRO A 420 -23.93 -12.93 17.87
N TRP A 421 -25.17 -12.50 18.18
CA TRP A 421 -25.45 -11.25 18.89
C TRP A 421 -25.87 -11.55 20.32
N THR A 422 -24.98 -11.23 21.26
CA THR A 422 -25.20 -11.50 22.69
C THR A 422 -25.85 -10.31 23.40
N GLU A 423 -26.56 -10.58 24.49
CA GLU A 423 -27.19 -9.55 25.31
C GLU A 423 -26.19 -8.50 25.86
N PRO A 424 -24.95 -8.85 26.31
CA PRO A 424 -23.98 -7.85 26.73
C PRO A 424 -23.62 -6.85 25.63
N LEU A 425 -23.43 -7.32 24.39
CA LEU A 425 -23.17 -6.42 23.25
C LEU A 425 -24.40 -5.56 22.96
N ASP A 426 -25.59 -6.15 22.96
CA ASP A 426 -26.85 -5.43 22.72
C ASP A 426 -27.05 -4.27 23.72
N HIS A 427 -26.88 -4.56 25.01
CA HIS A 427 -27.00 -3.59 26.08
C HIS A 427 -25.97 -2.46 25.94
N ALA A 428 -24.72 -2.80 25.61
CA ALA A 428 -23.67 -1.81 25.39
C ALA A 428 -24.00 -0.86 24.22
N VAL A 429 -24.46 -1.41 23.09
CA VAL A 429 -24.87 -0.62 21.92
C VAL A 429 -26.05 0.28 22.26
N ARG A 430 -27.10 -0.28 22.89
CA ARG A 430 -28.28 0.49 23.30
C ARG A 430 -27.91 1.64 24.25
N GLY A 431 -27.05 1.37 25.23
CA GLY A 431 -26.57 2.38 26.18
C GLY A 431 -25.76 3.49 25.52
N ALA A 432 -24.89 3.17 24.56
CA ALA A 432 -24.13 4.17 23.81
C ALA A 432 -25.07 5.08 23.00
N LEU A 433 -26.03 4.50 22.28
CA LEU A 433 -27.00 5.25 21.49
C LEU A 433 -27.88 6.15 22.37
N ALA A 434 -28.32 5.67 23.54
CA ALA A 434 -29.09 6.46 24.50
C ALA A 434 -28.33 7.70 25.02
N ARG A 435 -27.00 7.64 25.05
CA ARG A 435 -26.12 8.77 25.41
C ARG A 435 -25.70 9.63 24.21
N ALA A 436 -26.29 9.41 23.03
CA ALA A 436 -25.90 10.02 21.77
C ALA A 436 -24.39 9.82 21.43
N GLU A 437 -23.86 8.65 21.80
CA GLU A 437 -22.51 8.21 21.48
C GLU A 437 -22.51 7.30 20.25
N GLN A 438 -21.33 7.09 19.67
CA GLN A 438 -21.19 6.33 18.44
C GLN A 438 -20.61 4.93 18.70
N VAL A 439 -20.95 3.99 17.81
CA VAL A 439 -20.59 2.57 17.90
C VAL A 439 -19.86 2.13 16.65
N ILE A 440 -18.83 1.28 16.82
CA ILE A 440 -18.19 0.56 15.72
C ILE A 440 -18.49 -0.93 15.86
N LEU A 441 -19.03 -1.55 14.81
CA LEU A 441 -19.26 -2.98 14.73
C LEU A 441 -18.34 -3.61 13.67
N LEU A 442 -17.41 -4.43 14.14
CA LEU A 442 -16.46 -5.14 13.30
C LEU A 442 -16.95 -6.56 13.01
N LEU A 443 -16.97 -6.90 11.73
CA LEU A 443 -17.12 -8.26 11.24
C LEU A 443 -15.97 -8.59 10.30
N ASN A 444 -15.14 -9.57 10.67
CA ASN A 444 -13.96 -9.93 9.88
C ASN A 444 -14.34 -10.74 8.63
N ARG A 445 -14.91 -10.07 7.62
CA ARG A 445 -15.35 -10.71 6.38
C ARG A 445 -14.22 -10.74 5.35
N ARG A 446 -13.53 -11.89 5.23
CA ARG A 446 -12.75 -12.25 4.04
C ARG A 446 -12.99 -13.72 3.67
N GLY A 447 -14.03 -13.95 2.86
CA GLY A 447 -14.29 -15.24 2.21
C GLY A 447 -15.28 -16.13 2.97
N PHE A 448 -16.00 -16.97 2.22
CA PHE A 448 -16.90 -18.00 2.73
C PHE A 448 -16.10 -19.18 3.32
N ALA A 449 -15.16 -18.91 4.22
CA ALA A 449 -14.40 -19.98 4.87
C ALA A 449 -15.38 -20.85 5.64
N THR A 450 -15.71 -22.00 5.06
CA THR A 450 -16.54 -23.00 5.69
C THR A 450 -15.60 -23.96 6.38
N TYR A 451 -15.38 -23.75 7.66
CA TYR A 451 -14.66 -24.68 8.53
C TYR A 451 -15.67 -25.44 9.38
N LEU A 452 -15.20 -26.53 10.00
CA LEU A 452 -16.00 -27.31 10.93
C LEU A 452 -15.59 -26.93 12.36
N GLN A 453 -16.57 -26.55 13.18
CA GLN A 453 -16.35 -26.17 14.57
C GLN A 453 -17.36 -26.86 15.48
N CYS A 454 -16.95 -27.28 16.67
CA CYS A 454 -17.88 -27.72 17.70
C CYS A 454 -18.53 -26.52 18.40
N PRO A 455 -19.86 -26.34 18.35
CA PRO A 455 -20.52 -25.21 19.02
C PRO A 455 -20.39 -25.25 20.55
N ALA A 456 -20.13 -26.42 21.13
CA ALA A 456 -20.12 -26.60 22.57
C ALA A 456 -18.76 -26.40 23.22
N CYS A 457 -17.66 -26.85 22.60
CA CYS A 457 -16.32 -26.66 23.15
C CYS A 457 -15.44 -25.70 22.33
N GLY A 458 -15.83 -25.38 21.09
CA GLY A 458 -15.07 -24.47 20.21
C GLY A 458 -13.98 -25.13 19.36
N ASP A 459 -13.72 -26.45 19.52
CA ASP A 459 -12.69 -27.19 18.75
C ASP A 459 -12.92 -27.09 17.24
N VAL A 460 -11.83 -26.89 16.50
CA VAL A 460 -11.78 -26.83 15.04
C VAL A 460 -10.84 -27.92 14.52
N ARG A 461 -11.17 -28.49 13.36
CA ARG A 461 -10.35 -29.53 12.72
C ARG A 461 -9.22 -28.89 11.92
N ASP A 462 -8.00 -29.10 12.38
CA ASP A 462 -6.77 -28.68 11.69
C ASP A 462 -6.14 -29.84 10.89
N CYS A 463 -5.43 -29.49 9.82
CA CYS A 463 -4.67 -30.43 9.02
C CYS A 463 -3.47 -30.99 9.82
N PRO A 464 -3.27 -32.32 9.89
CA PRO A 464 -2.15 -32.92 10.61
C PRO A 464 -0.77 -32.56 10.01
N HIS A 465 -0.72 -32.19 8.73
CA HIS A 465 0.53 -31.88 8.03
C HIS A 465 0.85 -30.37 7.97
N CYS A 466 -0.15 -29.51 8.14
CA CYS A 466 -0.02 -28.07 7.92
C CYS A 466 -0.41 -27.23 9.13
N ALA A 467 -1.06 -27.81 10.17
CA ALA A 467 -1.53 -27.10 11.35
C ALA A 467 -2.36 -25.84 11.00
N ILE A 468 -3.24 -25.99 10.01
CA ILE A 468 -4.21 -24.96 9.58
C ILE A 468 -5.60 -25.58 9.52
N ALA A 469 -6.63 -24.76 9.74
CA ALA A 469 -8.02 -25.20 9.68
C ALA A 469 -8.35 -25.84 8.32
N LEU A 470 -9.02 -26.99 8.37
CA LEU A 470 -9.52 -27.68 7.18
C LEU A 470 -10.78 -26.99 6.64
N THR A 471 -10.88 -26.92 5.31
CA THR A 471 -12.06 -26.38 4.63
C THR A 471 -13.06 -27.49 4.35
N VAL A 472 -14.33 -27.26 4.71
CA VAL A 472 -15.48 -28.10 4.35
C VAL A 472 -15.82 -27.93 2.86
N HIS A 473 -15.70 -29.01 2.09
CA HIS A 473 -16.19 -29.12 0.71
C HIS A 473 -17.54 -29.85 0.67
N GLN A 474 -18.35 -29.54 -0.34
CA GLN A 474 -19.66 -30.18 -0.54
C GLN A 474 -19.62 -31.22 -1.67
N THR A 475 -18.70 -31.08 -2.61
CA THR A 475 -18.60 -31.95 -3.78
C THR A 475 -17.12 -32.17 -4.10
N PRO A 476 -16.53 -33.32 -3.71
CA PRO A 476 -17.09 -34.31 -2.78
C PRO A 476 -17.25 -33.76 -1.35
N ARG A 477 -18.09 -34.42 -0.52
CA ARG A 477 -18.35 -34.01 0.87
C ARG A 477 -17.20 -34.44 1.80
N VAL A 478 -16.14 -33.64 1.85
CA VAL A 478 -14.92 -33.91 2.62
C VAL A 478 -14.40 -32.65 3.31
N LEU A 479 -13.58 -32.82 4.35
CA LEU A 479 -12.66 -31.80 4.82
C LEU A 479 -11.40 -31.86 3.96
N ARG A 480 -10.91 -30.71 3.47
CA ARG A 480 -9.73 -30.64 2.61
C ARG A 480 -8.76 -29.55 3.06
N CYS A 481 -7.47 -29.88 3.05
CA CYS A 481 -6.38 -28.94 3.21
C CYS A 481 -5.96 -28.38 1.84
N HIS A 482 -6.04 -27.07 1.67
CA HIS A 482 -5.63 -26.39 0.44
C HIS A 482 -4.12 -26.11 0.34
N TYR A 483 -3.28 -26.71 1.20
CA TYR A 483 -1.82 -26.53 1.16
C TYR A 483 -1.13 -27.81 0.72
N CYS A 484 -1.47 -28.93 1.36
CA CYS A 484 -0.89 -30.23 1.08
C CYS A 484 -1.82 -31.18 0.32
N GLY A 485 -3.12 -30.86 0.19
CA GLY A 485 -4.10 -31.73 -0.46
C GLY A 485 -4.67 -32.83 0.44
N HIS A 486 -4.37 -32.85 1.75
CA HIS A 486 -4.96 -33.78 2.72
C HIS A 486 -6.48 -33.74 2.69
N GLU A 487 -7.13 -34.90 2.69
CA GLU A 487 -8.59 -35.05 2.73
C GLU A 487 -9.00 -36.01 3.84
N GLU A 488 -10.11 -35.70 4.50
CA GLU A 488 -10.73 -36.59 5.48
C GLU A 488 -12.27 -36.46 5.47
N PRO A 489 -13.01 -37.50 5.90
CA PRO A 489 -14.46 -37.41 6.05
C PRO A 489 -14.87 -36.31 7.03
N ILE A 490 -16.05 -35.70 6.83
CA ILE A 490 -16.59 -34.71 7.79
C ILE A 490 -17.12 -35.46 9.03
N PRO A 491 -16.49 -35.35 10.21
CA PRO A 491 -16.95 -36.04 11.41
C PRO A 491 -18.26 -35.42 11.92
N THR A 492 -19.21 -36.24 12.36
CA THR A 492 -20.46 -35.78 13.00
C THR A 492 -20.25 -35.42 14.47
N ALA A 493 -19.29 -36.05 15.15
CA ALA A 493 -18.96 -35.82 16.55
C ALA A 493 -17.59 -35.13 16.74
N CYS A 494 -17.50 -34.29 17.78
CA CYS A 494 -16.28 -33.61 18.18
C CYS A 494 -15.32 -34.60 18.86
N ARG A 495 -14.02 -34.58 18.48
CA ARG A 495 -13.00 -35.43 19.11
C ARG A 495 -12.67 -35.04 20.56
N VAL A 496 -13.00 -33.82 20.97
CA VAL A 496 -12.66 -33.28 22.30
C VAL A 496 -13.77 -33.54 23.29
N CYS A 497 -15.04 -33.30 22.91
CA CYS A 497 -16.16 -33.39 23.84
C CYS A 497 -17.29 -34.34 23.42
N GLY A 498 -17.15 -35.05 22.30
CA GLY A 498 -18.16 -35.99 21.78
C GLY A 498 -19.44 -35.36 21.21
N LYS A 499 -19.70 -34.07 21.44
CA LYS A 499 -20.90 -33.38 20.95
C LYS A 499 -20.85 -33.12 19.44
N GLU A 500 -22.00 -32.80 18.85
CA GLU A 500 -22.12 -32.56 17.42
C GLU A 500 -21.21 -31.42 16.93
N THR A 501 -20.63 -31.62 15.75
CA THR A 501 -19.91 -30.58 15.04
C THR A 501 -20.85 -29.81 14.12
N GLN A 502 -20.55 -28.54 13.89
CA GLN A 502 -21.33 -27.69 13.01
C GLN A 502 -20.45 -27.11 11.91
N ARG A 503 -20.97 -27.16 10.69
CA ARG A 503 -20.39 -26.41 9.57
C ARG A 503 -20.65 -24.93 9.81
N MET A 504 -19.57 -24.18 10.00
CA MET A 504 -19.64 -22.74 10.17
C MET A 504 -19.76 -22.07 8.81
N ARG A 505 -20.61 -21.05 8.72
CA ARG A 505 -20.71 -20.16 7.57
C ARG A 505 -20.43 -18.74 8.05
N GLY A 506 -19.50 -18.07 7.38
CA GLY A 506 -19.18 -16.67 7.72
C GLY A 506 -20.41 -15.77 7.56
N LEU A 507 -20.65 -14.93 8.57
CA LEU A 507 -21.72 -13.94 8.56
C LEU A 507 -21.44 -12.86 7.50
N GLY A 508 -22.48 -12.45 6.76
CA GLY A 508 -22.39 -11.36 5.80
C GLY A 508 -22.51 -9.99 6.47
N THR A 509 -21.72 -9.00 6.02
CA THR A 509 -21.85 -7.60 6.49
C THR A 509 -23.25 -7.03 6.20
N GLN A 510 -23.88 -7.43 5.10
CA GLN A 510 -25.27 -7.07 4.75
C GLN A 510 -26.30 -7.70 5.69
N GLN A 511 -26.10 -8.96 6.10
CA GLN A 511 -26.99 -9.64 7.05
C GLN A 511 -26.95 -8.95 8.41
N LEU A 512 -25.73 -8.60 8.86
CA LEU A 512 -25.56 -7.84 10.09
C LEU A 512 -26.16 -6.43 9.99
N GLU A 513 -25.95 -5.72 8.87
CA GLU A 513 -26.58 -4.40 8.64
C GLU A 513 -28.11 -4.46 8.71
N HIS A 514 -28.72 -5.44 8.05
CA HIS A 514 -30.18 -5.64 8.09
C HIS A 514 -30.68 -5.91 9.51
N PHE A 515 -30.00 -6.77 10.26
CA PHE A 515 -30.35 -7.04 11.65
C PHE A 515 -30.20 -5.81 12.55
N VAL A 516 -29.07 -5.12 12.49
CA VAL A 516 -28.80 -3.92 13.29
C VAL A 516 -29.82 -2.82 12.97
N GLY A 517 -30.18 -2.63 11.68
CA GLY A 517 -31.20 -1.67 11.27
C GLY A 517 -32.60 -1.97 11.81
N ARG A 518 -32.97 -3.26 11.91
CA ARG A 518 -34.23 -3.65 12.56
C ARG A 518 -34.17 -3.52 14.09
N ARG A 519 -33.01 -3.80 14.68
CA ARG A 519 -32.80 -3.78 16.13
C ARG A 519 -32.73 -2.36 16.70
N PHE A 520 -32.21 -1.41 15.92
CA PHE A 520 -32.02 0.01 16.28
C PHE A 520 -32.55 0.92 15.16
N PRO A 521 -33.87 1.04 14.97
CA PRO A 521 -34.48 1.71 13.83
C PRO A 521 -34.21 3.22 13.76
N GLU A 522 -33.94 3.85 14.91
CA GLU A 522 -33.63 5.29 15.00
C GLU A 522 -32.15 5.60 14.71
N ALA A 523 -31.27 4.59 14.69
CA ALA A 523 -29.83 4.80 14.52
C ALA A 523 -29.46 5.03 13.04
N ARG A 524 -28.61 6.02 12.78
CA ARG A 524 -28.06 6.26 11.45
C ARG A 524 -26.89 5.31 11.20
N ILE A 525 -27.13 4.26 10.44
CA ILE A 525 -26.14 3.21 10.16
C ILE A 525 -25.37 3.52 8.88
N ALA A 526 -24.07 3.25 8.88
CA ALA A 526 -23.27 3.20 7.66
C ALA A 526 -22.47 1.88 7.61
N ARG A 527 -22.50 1.22 6.45
CA ARG A 527 -21.65 0.06 6.16
C ARG A 527 -20.41 0.47 5.37
N MET A 528 -19.24 -0.01 5.79
CA MET A 528 -17.96 0.20 5.11
C MET A 528 -17.26 -1.13 4.82
N ASP A 529 -17.36 -1.55 3.56
CA ASP A 529 -16.70 -2.72 2.99
C ASP A 529 -16.34 -2.48 1.52
N LEU A 530 -15.79 -3.49 0.84
CA LEU A 530 -15.32 -3.36 -0.55
C LEU A 530 -16.46 -2.97 -1.51
N ASP A 531 -17.68 -3.47 -1.26
CA ASP A 531 -18.84 -3.27 -2.13
C ASP A 531 -19.37 -1.82 -2.03
N THR A 532 -19.39 -1.27 -0.81
CA THR A 532 -19.86 0.10 -0.52
C THR A 532 -18.84 1.20 -0.82
N THR A 533 -17.57 0.85 -1.04
CA THR A 533 -16.47 1.81 -1.22
C THR A 533 -15.88 1.86 -2.63
N SER A 534 -16.62 1.34 -3.61
CA SER A 534 -16.19 1.21 -5.02
C SER A 534 -16.06 2.54 -5.79
N THR A 535 -16.79 3.59 -5.40
CA THR A 535 -16.72 4.91 -6.07
C THR A 535 -15.61 5.80 -5.50
N LYS A 536 -15.10 6.72 -6.33
CA LYS A 536 -14.04 7.68 -5.95
C LYS A 536 -14.46 8.40 -4.66
N TRP A 537 -13.59 8.36 -3.64
CA TRP A 537 -13.83 9.01 -2.32
C TRP A 537 -14.99 8.45 -1.47
N ALA A 538 -15.57 7.30 -1.81
CA ALA A 538 -16.70 6.74 -1.04
C ALA A 538 -16.34 6.45 0.43
N HIS A 539 -15.24 5.75 0.67
CA HIS A 539 -14.76 5.46 2.03
C HIS A 539 -14.50 6.75 2.82
N HIS A 540 -13.89 7.77 2.18
CA HIS A 540 -13.64 9.05 2.81
C HIS A 540 -14.92 9.74 3.29
N ARG A 541 -15.94 9.79 2.42
CA ARG A 541 -17.24 10.40 2.77
C ARG A 541 -17.92 9.72 3.96
N ILE A 542 -17.81 8.39 4.08
CA ILE A 542 -18.36 7.65 5.23
C ILE A 542 -17.63 8.04 6.52
N LEU A 543 -16.29 8.09 6.46
CA LEU A 543 -15.44 8.41 7.61
C LEU A 543 -15.61 9.87 8.07
N ASP A 544 -15.77 10.81 7.13
CA ASP A 544 -16.10 12.21 7.44
C ASP A 544 -17.47 12.33 8.13
N ARG A 545 -18.48 11.62 7.63
CA ARG A 545 -19.80 11.60 8.26
C ARG A 545 -19.73 11.03 9.68
N MET A 546 -18.93 9.99 9.89
CA MET A 546 -18.67 9.44 11.22
C MET A 546 -17.99 10.49 12.12
N ALA A 547 -16.93 11.14 11.66
CA ALA A 547 -16.24 12.18 12.42
C ALA A 547 -17.14 13.38 12.77
N GLN A 548 -18.11 13.71 11.90
CA GLN A 548 -19.09 14.77 12.10
C GLN A 548 -20.31 14.35 12.97
N GLY A 549 -20.35 13.12 13.48
CA GLY A 549 -21.51 12.64 14.25
C GLY A 549 -22.78 12.46 13.41
N LYS A 550 -22.67 12.24 12.09
CA LYS A 550 -23.79 11.97 11.16
C LYS A 550 -24.06 10.48 10.94
N VAL A 551 -23.34 9.62 11.65
CA VAL A 551 -23.46 8.15 11.65
C VAL A 551 -23.36 7.73 13.11
N ASP A 552 -24.33 6.96 13.60
CA ASP A 552 -24.35 6.48 14.98
C ASP A 552 -23.69 5.10 15.09
N ILE A 553 -23.86 4.26 14.06
CA ILE A 553 -23.25 2.93 14.00
C ILE A 553 -22.47 2.78 12.69
N LEU A 554 -21.16 2.60 12.81
CA LEU A 554 -20.29 2.23 11.69
C LEU A 554 -20.05 0.72 11.71
N LEU A 555 -20.64 0.03 10.74
CA LEU A 555 -20.44 -1.41 10.54
C LEU A 555 -19.41 -1.64 9.45
N GLY A 556 -18.48 -2.55 9.63
CA GLY A 556 -17.58 -2.88 8.54
C GLY A 556 -16.60 -4.01 8.80
N THR A 557 -15.71 -4.15 7.83
CA THR A 557 -14.62 -5.12 7.86
C THR A 557 -13.33 -4.45 8.36
N GLN A 558 -12.18 -5.05 8.05
CA GLN A 558 -10.85 -4.55 8.40
C GLN A 558 -10.61 -3.06 8.06
N MET A 559 -11.37 -2.47 7.14
CA MET A 559 -11.23 -1.06 6.77
C MET A 559 -11.58 -0.10 7.92
N ILE A 560 -12.49 -0.47 8.83
CA ILE A 560 -12.92 0.43 9.94
C ILE A 560 -11.90 0.51 11.07
N ALA A 561 -10.94 -0.41 11.12
CA ALA A 561 -9.98 -0.53 12.22
C ALA A 561 -8.75 0.40 12.07
N LYS A 562 -8.55 1.07 10.92
CA LYS A 562 -7.26 1.74 10.58
C LYS A 562 -7.36 3.25 10.48
N GLY A 563 -6.24 3.92 10.80
CA GLY A 563 -5.91 5.27 10.34
C GLY A 563 -6.71 6.47 10.86
N LEU A 564 -7.81 6.29 11.62
CA LEU A 564 -8.71 7.41 11.98
C LEU A 564 -9.15 7.41 13.44
N ASP A 565 -9.39 8.61 13.98
CA ASP A 565 -9.71 8.85 15.38
C ASP A 565 -11.14 9.42 15.49
N PHE A 566 -12.00 8.77 16.27
CA PHE A 566 -13.38 9.17 16.47
C PHE A 566 -13.62 9.40 17.97
N PRO A 567 -13.59 10.67 18.44
CA PRO A 567 -13.63 10.96 19.88
C PRO A 567 -14.96 10.56 20.55
N ASN A 568 -16.04 10.44 19.79
CA ASN A 568 -17.37 10.06 20.26
C ASN A 568 -17.65 8.55 20.17
N VAL A 569 -16.68 7.73 19.75
CA VAL A 569 -16.83 6.26 19.76
C VAL A 569 -16.51 5.71 21.15
N THR A 570 -17.54 5.20 21.82
CA THR A 570 -17.44 4.65 23.18
C THR A 570 -17.65 3.14 23.23
N VAL A 571 -18.24 2.53 22.19
CA VAL A 571 -18.41 1.08 22.10
C VAL A 571 -17.84 0.54 20.79
N VAL A 572 -17.04 -0.51 20.91
CA VAL A 572 -16.55 -1.31 19.79
C VAL A 572 -16.99 -2.76 19.99
N GLY A 573 -17.73 -3.33 19.05
CA GLY A 573 -18.14 -4.73 19.07
C GLY A 573 -17.49 -5.53 17.95
N VAL A 574 -16.68 -6.53 18.29
CA VAL A 574 -16.25 -7.59 17.37
C VAL A 574 -17.31 -8.68 17.41
N VAL A 575 -18.14 -8.73 16.36
CA VAL A 575 -19.36 -9.54 16.35
C VAL A 575 -19.04 -11.03 16.31
N ASP A 576 -18.01 -11.42 15.55
CA ASP A 576 -17.54 -12.81 15.46
C ASP A 576 -16.03 -12.79 15.16
N ALA A 577 -15.21 -13.17 16.14
CA ALA A 577 -13.76 -13.27 15.98
C ALA A 577 -13.32 -14.62 15.36
N ASP A 578 -14.14 -15.67 15.47
CA ASP A 578 -13.84 -17.03 15.02
C ASP A 578 -13.65 -17.07 13.50
N THR A 579 -14.44 -16.26 12.78
CA THR A 579 -14.34 -16.11 11.32
C THR A 579 -12.93 -15.72 10.87
N GLY A 580 -12.21 -14.94 11.68
CA GLY A 580 -10.82 -14.57 11.45
C GLY A 580 -9.81 -15.63 11.87
N LEU A 581 -10.02 -16.22 13.05
CA LEU A 581 -9.11 -17.19 13.66
C LEU A 581 -8.95 -18.46 12.83
N HIS A 582 -10.03 -18.90 12.17
CA HIS A 582 -10.08 -20.18 11.49
C HIS A 582 -10.08 -20.05 9.96
N LEU A 583 -9.59 -18.93 9.43
CA LEU A 583 -9.23 -18.87 8.02
C LEU A 583 -8.15 -19.94 7.74
N PRO A 584 -8.21 -20.66 6.59
CA PRO A 584 -7.20 -21.64 6.20
C PRO A 584 -5.89 -20.95 5.74
N ASP A 585 -5.32 -20.13 6.62
CA ASP A 585 -4.16 -19.29 6.43
C ASP A 585 -3.30 -19.33 7.70
N PHE A 586 -2.01 -19.63 7.57
CA PHE A 586 -1.11 -19.71 8.74
C PHE A 586 -0.99 -18.37 9.50
N ARG A 587 -1.42 -17.25 8.91
CA ARG A 587 -1.46 -15.92 9.55
C ARG A 587 -2.81 -15.58 10.16
N ALA A 588 -3.76 -16.52 10.22
CA ALA A 588 -5.11 -16.26 10.71
C ALA A 588 -5.12 -15.71 12.15
N ALA A 589 -4.36 -16.34 13.06
CA ALA A 589 -4.19 -15.90 14.44
C ALA A 589 -3.57 -14.49 14.53
N GLU A 590 -2.45 -14.26 13.82
CA GLU A 590 -1.75 -12.96 13.77
C GLU A 590 -2.64 -11.82 13.26
N ARG A 591 -3.36 -12.06 12.15
CA ARG A 591 -4.26 -11.06 11.58
C ARG A 591 -5.44 -10.77 12.49
N THR A 592 -5.96 -11.78 13.18
CA THR A 592 -7.07 -11.61 14.11
C THR A 592 -6.62 -10.83 15.34
N PHE A 593 -5.46 -11.18 15.91
CA PHE A 593 -4.84 -10.40 16.98
C PHE A 593 -4.67 -8.93 16.59
N GLN A 594 -4.01 -8.67 15.44
CA GLN A 594 -3.78 -7.30 14.94
C GLN A 594 -5.09 -6.54 14.76
N LEU A 595 -6.08 -7.15 14.11
CA LEU A 595 -7.37 -6.51 13.84
C LEU A 595 -8.14 -6.19 15.13
N VAL A 596 -8.20 -7.14 16.08
CA VAL A 596 -8.89 -6.95 17.36
C VAL A 596 -8.17 -5.89 18.20
N ALA A 597 -6.84 -5.95 18.32
CA ALA A 597 -6.06 -4.96 19.05
C ALA A 597 -6.17 -3.55 18.43
N GLN A 598 -6.16 -3.45 17.10
CA GLN A 598 -6.33 -2.17 16.40
C GLN A 598 -7.71 -1.56 16.64
N VAL A 599 -8.78 -2.35 16.49
CA VAL A 599 -10.14 -1.85 16.68
C VAL A 599 -10.42 -1.55 18.15
N ALA A 600 -9.88 -2.35 19.07
CA ALA A 600 -9.94 -2.09 20.50
C ALA A 600 -9.28 -0.74 20.82
N GLY A 601 -8.12 -0.48 20.23
CA GLY A 601 -7.41 0.79 20.32
C GLY A 601 -8.14 2.03 19.74
N ARG A 602 -9.32 1.87 19.10
CA ARG A 602 -10.17 2.97 18.65
C ARG A 602 -11.14 3.45 19.72
N ALA A 603 -11.56 2.58 20.63
CA ALA A 603 -12.44 2.96 21.72
C ALA A 603 -11.71 3.85 22.73
N GLY A 604 -12.44 4.85 23.27
CA GLY A 604 -11.97 5.64 24.41
C GLY A 604 -10.77 6.53 24.12
N ARG A 605 -10.65 7.02 22.89
CA ARG A 605 -9.68 8.07 22.55
C ARG A 605 -10.13 9.45 22.99
N GLY A 606 -11.44 9.67 23.14
CA GLY A 606 -12.02 10.84 23.79
C GLY A 606 -11.99 10.76 25.33
N PRO A 607 -12.32 11.86 26.03
CA PRO A 607 -12.39 11.88 27.50
C PRO A 607 -13.45 10.94 28.08
N LYS A 608 -14.43 10.53 27.27
CA LYS A 608 -15.53 9.63 27.67
C LYS A 608 -15.09 8.19 27.95
N GLY A 609 -13.86 7.82 27.57
CA GLY A 609 -13.42 6.43 27.63
C GLY A 609 -14.20 5.54 26.65
N GLY A 610 -14.01 4.23 26.75
CA GLY A 610 -14.72 3.30 25.89
C GLY A 610 -14.55 1.85 26.32
N ARG A 611 -15.44 1.00 25.83
CA ARG A 611 -15.46 -0.45 26.08
C ARG A 611 -15.43 -1.21 24.76
N VAL A 612 -14.81 -2.37 24.80
CA VAL A 612 -14.65 -3.24 23.64
C VAL A 612 -15.23 -4.60 24.00
N PHE A 613 -16.07 -5.15 23.12
CA PHE A 613 -16.68 -6.46 23.29
C PHE A 613 -16.18 -7.38 22.18
N VAL A 614 -15.56 -8.50 22.53
CA VAL A 614 -15.02 -9.48 21.56
C VAL A 614 -15.76 -10.80 21.73
N GLN A 615 -16.62 -11.12 20.77
CA GLN A 615 -17.40 -12.35 20.81
C GLN A 615 -16.68 -13.48 20.05
N THR A 616 -16.48 -14.62 20.71
CA THR A 616 -15.77 -15.78 20.16
C THR A 616 -16.20 -17.08 20.85
N ARG A 617 -16.09 -18.22 20.15
CA ARG A 617 -16.21 -19.55 20.77
C ARG A 617 -14.88 -20.11 21.27
N ALA A 618 -13.80 -19.37 21.06
CA ALA A 618 -12.45 -19.72 21.52
C ALA A 618 -11.88 -18.60 22.42
N PRO A 619 -12.53 -18.29 23.56
CA PRO A 619 -12.11 -17.19 24.43
C PRO A 619 -10.69 -17.37 24.98
N ASP A 620 -10.25 -18.61 25.16
CA ASP A 620 -8.92 -18.95 25.66
C ASP A 620 -7.83 -18.94 24.58
N HIS A 621 -8.20 -18.72 23.30
CA HIS A 621 -7.24 -18.71 22.21
C HIS A 621 -6.17 -17.63 22.42
N PRO A 622 -4.86 -17.93 22.27
CA PRO A 622 -3.79 -16.98 22.60
C PRO A 622 -3.92 -15.62 21.91
N ALA A 623 -4.33 -15.61 20.63
CA ALA A 623 -4.59 -14.38 19.89
C ALA A 623 -5.68 -13.49 20.52
N ILE A 624 -6.74 -14.07 21.08
CA ILE A 624 -7.84 -13.32 21.72
C ILE A 624 -7.39 -12.79 23.08
N ARG A 625 -6.80 -13.64 23.91
CA ARG A 625 -6.27 -13.24 25.22
C ARG A 625 -5.23 -12.13 25.10
N ALA A 626 -4.31 -12.27 24.15
CA ALA A 626 -3.29 -11.26 23.90
C ALA A 626 -3.88 -9.95 23.36
N ALA A 627 -4.88 -10.01 22.48
CA ALA A 627 -5.56 -8.80 21.99
C ALA A 627 -6.33 -8.09 23.10
N ALA A 628 -7.01 -8.83 23.98
CA ALA A 628 -7.72 -8.28 25.13
C ALA A 628 -6.76 -7.63 26.15
N ALA A 629 -5.59 -8.21 26.34
CA ALA A 629 -4.52 -7.67 27.17
C ALA A 629 -3.65 -6.60 26.47
N HIS A 630 -3.94 -6.26 25.20
CA HIS A 630 -3.13 -5.38 24.36
C HIS A 630 -1.63 -5.77 24.30
N SER A 631 -1.33 -7.08 24.40
CA SER A 631 0.03 -7.59 24.59
C SER A 631 0.59 -8.24 23.32
N VAL A 632 1.34 -7.47 22.55
CA VAL A 632 2.10 -7.98 21.39
C VAL A 632 3.14 -9.01 21.83
N ALA A 633 3.81 -8.77 22.96
CA ALA A 633 4.80 -9.70 23.51
C ALA A 633 4.18 -11.04 23.88
N GLY A 634 3.00 -11.02 24.55
CA GLY A 634 2.25 -12.22 24.89
C GLY A 634 1.79 -12.99 23.65
N PHE A 635 1.28 -12.29 22.63
CA PHE A 635 0.93 -12.92 21.36
C PHE A 635 2.14 -13.60 20.71
N ALA A 636 3.25 -12.88 20.57
CA ALA A 636 4.45 -13.40 19.91
C ALA A 636 5.07 -14.59 20.66
N ALA A 637 5.02 -14.58 22.00
CA ALA A 637 5.51 -15.68 22.84
C ALA A 637 4.69 -16.97 22.63
N ALA A 638 3.38 -16.85 22.39
CA ALA A 638 2.52 -17.99 22.13
C ALA A 638 2.57 -18.47 20.67
N GLU A 639 2.59 -17.55 19.70
CA GLU A 639 2.45 -17.86 18.27
C GLU A 639 3.77 -18.35 17.63
N LEU A 640 4.92 -17.76 18.00
CA LEU A 640 6.19 -18.08 17.32
C LEU A 640 6.63 -19.55 17.50
N PRO A 641 6.48 -20.19 18.67
CA PRO A 641 6.77 -21.62 18.81
C PRO A 641 5.86 -22.52 17.95
N LEU A 642 4.61 -22.11 17.70
CA LEU A 642 3.68 -22.85 16.84
C LEU A 642 4.08 -22.83 15.36
N ARG A 643 4.96 -21.90 14.97
CA ARG A 643 5.51 -21.77 13.61
C ARG A 643 6.90 -22.38 13.46
N ALA A 644 7.39 -23.10 14.46
CA ALA A 644 8.71 -23.73 14.49
C ALA A 644 8.61 -25.23 14.80
N PRO A 645 9.63 -26.04 14.46
CA PRO A 645 9.67 -27.46 14.83
C PRO A 645 9.45 -27.68 16.34
N PRO A 646 8.70 -28.73 16.76
CA PRO A 646 8.19 -29.85 15.96
C PRO A 646 6.93 -29.55 15.12
N ASN A 647 6.34 -28.35 15.23
CA ASN A 647 5.21 -27.95 14.41
C ASN A 647 5.63 -27.62 12.97
N PRO A 648 4.69 -27.62 12.01
CA PRO A 648 4.97 -27.19 10.65
C PRO A 648 5.59 -25.78 10.61
N ALA A 649 6.79 -25.65 10.05
CA ALA A 649 7.49 -24.38 10.04
C ALA A 649 6.81 -23.35 9.10
N TYR A 650 6.70 -22.11 9.56
CA TYR A 650 6.13 -20.97 8.82
C TYR A 650 6.93 -19.68 9.06
N PRO A 651 6.77 -18.65 8.21
CA PRO A 651 7.32 -17.32 8.47
C PRO A 651 6.95 -16.82 9.89
N PRO A 652 7.89 -16.24 10.64
CA PRO A 652 9.19 -15.72 10.17
C PRO A 652 10.37 -16.71 10.22
N HIS A 653 10.19 -17.96 10.65
CA HIS A 653 11.29 -18.92 10.83
C HIS A 653 11.80 -19.53 9.51
N VAL A 654 10.95 -19.56 8.49
CA VAL A 654 11.27 -20.04 7.15
C VAL A 654 10.80 -19.06 6.09
N GLY A 655 11.50 -19.00 4.96
CA GLY A 655 11.00 -18.34 3.76
C GLY A 655 9.89 -19.16 3.10
N LEU A 656 9.01 -18.48 2.35
CA LEU A 656 7.87 -19.10 1.67
C LEU A 656 7.71 -18.51 0.27
N ALA A 657 7.51 -19.36 -0.74
CA ALA A 657 7.10 -18.92 -2.07
C ALA A 657 5.97 -19.81 -2.61
N ARG A 658 5.07 -19.20 -3.37
CA ARG A 658 3.90 -19.84 -3.98
C ARG A 658 3.98 -19.72 -5.49
N PHE A 659 3.76 -20.82 -6.20
CA PHE A 659 3.61 -20.86 -7.65
C PHE A 659 2.15 -21.13 -7.96
N VAL A 660 1.45 -20.23 -8.65
CA VAL A 660 0.02 -20.32 -8.92
C VAL A 660 -0.21 -20.54 -10.40
N ALA A 661 -0.60 -21.75 -10.78
CA ALA A 661 -1.08 -22.08 -12.11
C ALA A 661 -2.53 -21.60 -12.28
N VAL A 662 -2.80 -20.92 -13.40
CA VAL A 662 -4.11 -20.34 -13.72
C VAL A 662 -4.47 -20.67 -15.16
N HIS A 663 -5.65 -21.27 -15.36
CA HIS A 663 -6.16 -21.61 -16.69
C HIS A 663 -7.69 -21.56 -16.73
N GLU A 664 -8.29 -21.44 -17.93
CA GLU A 664 -9.77 -21.45 -18.10
C GLU A 664 -10.35 -22.87 -17.96
N ASP A 665 -9.53 -23.88 -18.25
CA ASP A 665 -9.77 -25.30 -18.02
C ASP A 665 -9.07 -25.78 -16.74
N GLU A 666 -9.79 -26.50 -15.87
CA GLU A 666 -9.29 -27.02 -14.60
C GLU A 666 -8.15 -28.03 -14.77
N ARG A 667 -8.28 -28.97 -15.72
CA ARG A 667 -7.30 -30.04 -15.95
C ARG A 667 -5.97 -29.46 -16.40
N LEU A 668 -6.01 -28.42 -17.23
CA LEU A 668 -4.80 -27.72 -17.67
C LEU A 668 -4.16 -26.88 -16.56
N ALA A 669 -4.95 -26.28 -15.67
CA ALA A 669 -4.41 -25.59 -14.48
C ALA A 669 -3.73 -26.58 -13.52
N GLN A 670 -4.36 -27.74 -13.30
CA GLN A 670 -3.81 -28.82 -12.47
C GLN A 670 -2.51 -29.39 -13.08
N ALA A 671 -2.52 -29.78 -14.36
CA ALA A 671 -1.36 -30.32 -15.05
C ALA A 671 -0.16 -29.34 -15.05
N ALA A 672 -0.43 -28.05 -15.18
CA ALA A 672 0.60 -27.01 -15.05
C ALA A 672 1.20 -26.97 -13.63
N ALA A 673 0.37 -27.08 -12.58
CA ALA A 673 0.85 -27.14 -11.20
C ALA A 673 1.63 -28.44 -10.90
N GLU A 674 1.22 -29.58 -11.45
CA GLU A 674 1.96 -30.84 -11.39
C GLU A 674 3.33 -30.73 -12.04
N GLY A 675 3.41 -30.11 -13.23
CA GLY A 675 4.67 -29.81 -13.90
C GLY A 675 5.60 -28.93 -13.05
N VAL A 676 5.04 -27.90 -12.39
CA VAL A 676 5.78 -27.06 -11.44
C VAL A 676 6.31 -27.88 -10.26
N ALA A 677 5.48 -28.72 -9.66
CA ALA A 677 5.88 -29.55 -8.52
C ALA A 677 7.01 -30.52 -8.91
N ALA A 678 6.89 -31.19 -10.06
CA ALA A 678 7.92 -32.10 -10.57
C ALA A 678 9.25 -31.36 -10.83
N TRP A 679 9.19 -30.16 -11.41
CA TRP A 679 10.37 -29.33 -11.63
C TRP A 679 11.04 -28.89 -10.31
N LEU A 680 10.25 -28.46 -9.33
CA LEU A 680 10.76 -28.06 -8.01
C LEU A 680 11.38 -29.23 -7.25
N ARG A 681 10.74 -30.41 -7.23
CA ARG A 681 11.27 -31.62 -6.58
C ARG A 681 12.58 -32.05 -7.20
N ARG A 682 12.65 -32.09 -8.54
CA ARG A 682 13.88 -32.39 -9.28
C ARG A 682 15.01 -31.41 -8.94
N ALA A 683 14.72 -30.10 -9.01
CA ALA A 683 15.69 -29.07 -8.67
C ALA A 683 16.16 -29.18 -7.21
N ASN A 684 15.27 -29.57 -6.30
CA ASN A 684 15.59 -29.77 -4.90
C ASN A 684 16.58 -30.92 -4.69
N THR A 685 16.33 -32.06 -5.33
CA THR A 685 17.19 -33.26 -5.24
C THR A 685 18.53 -33.04 -5.96
N GLU A 686 18.50 -32.57 -7.22
CA GLU A 686 19.69 -32.50 -8.06
C GLU A 686 20.62 -31.30 -7.76
N ARG A 687 20.08 -30.19 -7.24
CA ARG A 687 20.84 -28.91 -7.16
C ARG A 687 20.79 -28.21 -5.81
N LEU A 688 19.89 -28.58 -4.91
CA LEU A 688 19.69 -27.89 -3.64
C LEU A 688 19.85 -28.81 -2.42
N GLY A 689 20.24 -30.08 -2.61
CA GLY A 689 20.53 -31.00 -1.51
C GLY A 689 19.36 -31.24 -0.56
N GLY A 690 18.12 -31.16 -1.06
CA GLY A 690 16.93 -31.34 -0.22
C GLY A 690 16.52 -30.12 0.62
N ALA A 691 17.15 -28.95 0.44
CA ALA A 691 16.90 -27.76 1.27
C ALA A 691 15.50 -27.11 1.11
N LEU A 692 14.65 -27.58 0.18
CA LEU A 692 13.27 -27.15 0.02
C LEU A 692 12.27 -28.20 0.53
N THR A 693 11.26 -27.75 1.24
CA THR A 693 10.01 -28.50 1.42
C THR A 693 9.04 -28.08 0.32
N VAL A 694 8.57 -29.03 -0.51
CA VAL A 694 7.62 -28.77 -1.60
C VAL A 694 6.24 -29.35 -1.21
N LEU A 695 5.23 -28.47 -1.06
CA LEU A 695 3.86 -28.84 -0.73
C LEU A 695 2.94 -28.66 -1.94
N GLY A 696 1.96 -29.55 -2.07
CA GLY A 696 1.08 -29.63 -3.24
C GLY A 696 1.67 -30.50 -4.38
N PRO A 697 1.11 -30.43 -5.59
CA PRO A 697 0.12 -29.44 -6.04
C PRO A 697 -1.22 -29.59 -5.33
N ALA A 698 -1.90 -28.47 -5.09
CA ALA A 698 -3.22 -28.43 -4.48
C ALA A 698 -4.10 -27.36 -5.15
N PRO A 699 -5.43 -27.49 -5.12
CA PRO A 699 -6.30 -26.41 -5.57
C PRO A 699 -6.21 -25.23 -4.59
N CYS A 700 -6.19 -24.00 -5.10
CA CYS A 700 -6.21 -22.82 -4.24
C CYS A 700 -7.50 -22.77 -3.41
N PRO A 701 -7.50 -22.15 -2.19
CA PRO A 701 -8.71 -21.98 -1.39
C PRO A 701 -9.86 -21.35 -2.17
N ILE A 702 -9.56 -20.31 -2.97
CA ILE A 702 -10.45 -19.81 -4.01
C ILE A 702 -10.07 -20.48 -5.33
N MET A 703 -10.71 -21.63 -5.58
CA MET A 703 -10.40 -22.53 -6.69
C MET A 703 -10.73 -21.94 -8.07
N ARG A 704 -11.81 -21.14 -8.18
CA ARG A 704 -12.19 -20.44 -9.42
C ARG A 704 -12.35 -18.94 -9.18
N LEU A 705 -11.67 -18.12 -9.97
CA LEU A 705 -11.72 -16.66 -9.88
C LEU A 705 -11.75 -16.05 -11.28
N LYS A 706 -12.74 -15.18 -11.55
CA LYS A 706 -12.93 -14.53 -12.86
C LYS A 706 -12.93 -15.53 -14.02
N GLY A 707 -13.67 -16.63 -13.86
CA GLY A 707 -13.79 -17.69 -14.85
C GLY A 707 -12.61 -18.68 -14.91
N ARG A 708 -11.48 -18.42 -14.23
CA ARG A 708 -10.26 -19.23 -14.31
C ARG A 708 -10.04 -20.10 -13.08
N TRP A 709 -9.63 -21.34 -13.30
CA TRP A 709 -9.23 -22.31 -12.29
C TRP A 709 -7.81 -22.04 -11.80
N ARG A 710 -7.57 -22.28 -10.51
CA ARG A 710 -6.34 -21.93 -9.82
C ARG A 710 -5.81 -23.11 -9.00
N TRP A 711 -4.61 -23.56 -9.35
CA TRP A 711 -3.84 -24.55 -8.61
C TRP A 711 -2.52 -23.94 -8.15
N HIS A 712 -1.94 -24.46 -7.06
CA HIS A 712 -0.66 -23.95 -6.60
C HIS A 712 0.28 -25.03 -6.07
N VAL A 713 1.55 -24.66 -6.01
CA VAL A 713 2.61 -25.38 -5.30
C VAL A 713 3.25 -24.39 -4.34
N LEU A 714 3.47 -24.80 -3.10
CA LEU A 714 4.16 -24.00 -2.08
C LEU A 714 5.55 -24.58 -1.84
N ILE A 715 6.53 -23.71 -1.66
CA ILE A 715 7.87 -24.10 -1.21
C ILE A 715 8.25 -23.36 0.07
N LYS A 716 8.88 -24.09 0.99
CA LYS A 716 9.43 -23.56 2.25
C LYS A 716 10.91 -23.89 2.35
N SER A 717 11.67 -23.03 3.02
CA SER A 717 13.06 -23.30 3.36
C SER A 717 13.50 -22.41 4.53
N PRO A 718 14.25 -22.93 5.52
CA PRO A 718 14.89 -22.09 6.54
C PRO A 718 15.95 -21.17 5.92
N GLU A 719 16.51 -21.54 4.76
CA GLU A 719 17.48 -20.74 4.05
C GLU A 719 16.84 -19.87 2.97
N ALA A 720 17.24 -18.60 2.90
CA ALA A 720 16.77 -17.70 1.85
C ALA A 720 17.34 -18.06 0.46
N ARG A 721 18.52 -18.71 0.40
CA ARG A 721 19.25 -18.97 -0.84
C ARG A 721 18.54 -19.97 -1.78
N PRO A 722 18.05 -21.14 -1.32
CA PRO A 722 17.32 -22.09 -2.17
C PRO A 722 16.08 -21.49 -2.84
N ILE A 723 15.22 -20.79 -2.07
CA ILE A 723 14.03 -20.12 -2.60
C ILE A 723 14.43 -19.07 -3.65
N GLY A 724 15.44 -18.25 -3.33
CA GLY A 724 15.95 -17.25 -4.27
C GLY A 724 16.46 -17.87 -5.57
N ARG A 725 17.14 -19.02 -5.53
CA ARG A 725 17.64 -19.72 -6.73
C ARG A 725 16.49 -20.17 -7.64
N VAL A 726 15.47 -20.83 -7.09
CA VAL A 726 14.34 -21.33 -7.91
C VAL A 726 13.46 -20.19 -8.42
N VAL A 727 13.21 -19.15 -7.62
CA VAL A 727 12.45 -17.97 -8.04
C VAL A 727 13.18 -17.21 -9.17
N ARG A 728 14.50 -17.04 -9.08
CA ARG A 728 15.30 -16.44 -10.16
C ARG A 728 15.34 -17.30 -11.42
N ALA A 729 15.51 -18.62 -11.27
CA ALA A 729 15.49 -19.55 -12.40
C ALA A 729 14.13 -19.50 -13.13
N TRP A 730 13.03 -19.47 -12.37
CA TRP A 730 11.69 -19.30 -12.92
C TRP A 730 11.55 -17.96 -13.65
N GLY A 731 11.96 -16.86 -13.02
CA GLY A 731 11.92 -15.53 -13.61
C GLY A 731 12.73 -15.41 -14.90
N ARG A 732 13.77 -16.23 -15.10
CA ARG A 732 14.56 -16.34 -16.35
C ARG A 732 13.94 -17.25 -17.41
N GLY A 733 12.78 -17.86 -17.14
CA GLY A 733 12.06 -18.73 -18.07
C GLY A 733 12.56 -20.17 -18.12
N ARG A 734 13.20 -20.67 -17.06
CA ARG A 734 13.69 -22.07 -16.98
C ARG A 734 12.65 -23.06 -16.42
N GLY A 735 11.41 -22.63 -16.18
CA GLY A 735 10.31 -23.48 -15.74
C GLY A 735 9.61 -24.19 -16.91
N PRO A 736 8.91 -25.32 -16.67
CA PRO A 736 8.16 -26.03 -17.70
C PRO A 736 6.99 -25.20 -18.24
N GLY A 737 6.83 -25.17 -19.57
CA GLY A 737 5.62 -24.75 -20.30
C GLY A 737 5.19 -23.28 -20.15
N GLY A 738 5.58 -22.44 -21.10
CA GLY A 738 4.85 -21.20 -21.48
C GLY A 738 4.86 -20.04 -20.46
N ARG A 739 5.40 -18.88 -20.87
CA ARG A 739 5.23 -17.62 -20.14
C ARG A 739 3.74 -17.25 -20.10
N GLY A 740 3.11 -17.29 -18.92
CA GLY A 740 1.77 -16.71 -18.70
C GLY A 740 0.77 -17.56 -17.92
N ALA A 741 1.02 -18.85 -17.71
CA ALA A 741 0.10 -19.73 -16.96
C ALA A 741 0.40 -19.79 -15.45
N VAL A 742 1.66 -19.60 -15.05
CA VAL A 742 2.08 -19.71 -13.64
C VAL A 742 2.62 -18.38 -13.12
N VAL A 743 2.08 -17.93 -11.99
CA VAL A 743 2.48 -16.71 -11.30
C VAL A 743 3.25 -17.05 -10.03
N VAL A 744 4.44 -16.46 -9.86
CA VAL A 744 5.22 -16.61 -8.62
C VAL A 744 4.83 -15.52 -7.63
N ASP A 745 4.59 -15.91 -6.39
CA ASP A 745 4.33 -15.04 -5.25
C ASP A 745 5.29 -15.40 -4.12
N ARG A 746 6.40 -14.67 -4.05
CA ARG A 746 7.37 -14.80 -2.97
C ARG A 746 6.91 -13.99 -1.75
N ASP A 747 7.12 -14.57 -0.57
CA ASP A 747 6.70 -14.04 0.72
C ASP A 747 5.21 -13.67 0.72
N PRO A 748 4.31 -14.63 0.40
CA PRO A 748 2.90 -14.34 0.28
C PRO A 748 2.34 -13.90 1.64
N VAL A 749 1.66 -12.75 1.64
CA VAL A 749 0.99 -12.24 2.84
C VAL A 749 -0.34 -12.95 3.06
N SER A 750 -0.92 -13.57 2.02
CA SER A 750 -2.18 -14.33 2.06
C SER A 750 -2.10 -15.55 1.16
N LEU A 751 -2.65 -16.68 1.60
CA LEU A 751 -2.75 -17.90 0.78
C LEU A 751 -4.15 -18.17 0.21
N LEU A 752 -5.13 -17.37 0.60
CA LEU A 752 -6.48 -17.32 0.01
C LEU A 752 -6.49 -16.94 -1.50
#